data_AF-A0A8I6TJK5-F1
#
_entry.id   AF-A0A8I6TJK5-F1
#
_cell.length_a   1.000
_cell.length_b   1.000
_cell.length_c   1.000
_cell.angle_alpha   90.00
_cell.angle_beta   90.00
_cell.angle_gamma   90.00
#
_symmetry.space_group_name_H-M   'P 1'
#
loop_
_entity.id
_entity.type
_entity.pdbx_description
1 polymer ?
#
loop_
_entity_poly.entity_id
_entity_poly.type
_entity_poly.pdbx_seq_one_letter_code
_entity_poly.pdbx_strand_id
1 'polypeptide(L)'
;MTRLWFALLALLAPGDSQDTKSYADRSDCALLLPPSSWNSGRNRCIRYEDVNEAFTIARQKVGLRHPPRTVTDQTISLLGTALQETTRILSRRFRLSRRETEAALPRLDVSLSEIGPFCARALSASESCQEERYRRHDGTCNNLDRPAWGAASFPFSRLLLPQYADDVSDPRAGRDGFPLPSPRLVSSTVHADTSTRHEHRISFMFPAWGQLIDHDLTLTAETKDPDTRKDIDCCGGGIGRHPNCMPIEIPEDDPFYSDKHQSCMNMARSLAGVRPGCRLGSRTQINMLTSYIDANFMYGSNFRTADSLRVLQSGLMKTLPKFAHLGLKPLLPLKTKQPDDGCIRYSPDIYCFLAGDSRVNEQLALGVLHTLTVREHNRIATELAKINPYWDDETIYQETRHILAALIQHITYNEFLPVLLGERVMEQYGLNLQKEGYSTDYDLNVDATIPAAFGAAAFRFGHSLLPSTIEKRSSTHALIGERKLSEMLQQPFDLYHPGMVDAYTLGMLSQVSQAMDNSITSEVTNHLFEEPTKHFGRDLAAINIARAREHGIPGYMAYRKLCGLDDMKTWDDMWNHLPNTTVKHYLNLYSHPDDVDLWSAGVSELKSPDSIVGPVFSCIIAMTFKRLKIGDRFWYENQGFQNSFTKGQLREIKKYTLSRLFCNTGDNIQTIQRKALLLPHFEDNPRVSCKSQEIPDIDLSLWKDSSNFEDEKLPASLDVFLAPYETYPPPKDPYSPPKDSYTLPKDPYAPPKDPYSPPKESYTLPKDPYVQPTKGSHVTIEEPFHPTIDLYVESSKDPYIDPTKSSHEVVHTTPSKVEFSKPPGFDQVVFNLIYDKRNKSHAILHLTDTYGVANNIDHYPERAVKLE
;
A
#
# COMPACT_ATOMS: atom_id res chain seq x y z
N MET A 1 56.83 -29.52 20.52
CA MET A 1 56.74 -30.92 20.98
C MET A 1 56.35 -30.95 22.46
N THR A 2 55.86 -32.10 22.95
CA THR A 2 55.45 -32.35 24.37
C THR A 2 54.46 -31.36 25.02
N ARG A 3 53.16 -31.53 24.71
CA ARG A 3 51.98 -31.43 25.62
C ARG A 3 50.68 -31.33 24.79
N LEU A 4 50.17 -32.46 24.28
CA LEU A 4 48.92 -32.48 23.48
C LEU A 4 48.31 -33.88 23.27
N TRP A 5 48.16 -34.71 24.31
CA TRP A 5 47.74 -36.13 24.16
C TRP A 5 46.86 -36.73 25.29
N PHE A 6 46.12 -35.93 26.07
CA PHE A 6 45.23 -36.45 27.14
C PHE A 6 43.88 -35.70 27.24
N ALA A 7 43.15 -35.63 26.12
CA ALA A 7 41.79 -35.05 26.08
C ALA A 7 40.87 -35.79 25.08
N LEU A 8 41.07 -37.10 24.88
CA LEU A 8 40.41 -37.84 23.81
C LEU A 8 40.20 -39.33 24.17
N LEU A 9 39.53 -39.58 25.32
CA LEU A 9 39.07 -40.92 25.76
C LEU A 9 38.10 -40.81 26.97
N ALA A 10 36.91 -40.21 26.76
CA ALA A 10 35.85 -40.15 27.78
C ALA A 10 34.41 -40.05 27.19
N LEU A 11 34.23 -40.43 25.92
CA LEU A 11 32.94 -40.52 25.25
C LEU A 11 32.87 -41.87 24.54
N LEU A 12 32.30 -42.88 25.21
CA LEU A 12 31.73 -44.13 24.65
C LEU A 12 31.37 -45.12 25.79
N ALA A 13 30.17 -44.98 26.38
CA ALA A 13 29.42 -46.06 27.03
C ALA A 13 27.97 -45.57 27.30
N PRO A 14 26.92 -46.39 27.08
CA PRO A 14 25.53 -45.98 27.28
C PRO A 14 25.11 -46.10 28.76
N GLY A 15 24.43 -45.08 29.28
CA GLY A 15 23.80 -45.09 30.60
C GLY A 15 22.31 -45.38 30.48
N ASP A 16 21.83 -46.37 31.23
CA ASP A 16 20.49 -46.95 31.11
C ASP A 16 19.38 -46.06 31.69
N SER A 17 18.14 -46.34 31.28
CA SER A 17 16.94 -45.67 31.76
C SER A 17 16.55 -46.13 33.17
N GLN A 18 16.49 -45.18 34.13
CA GLN A 18 15.47 -45.06 35.19
C GLN A 18 15.93 -44.03 36.23
N ASP A 19 15.33 -42.85 36.23
CA ASP A 19 15.06 -42.16 37.49
C ASP A 19 13.85 -41.22 37.34
N THR A 20 12.68 -41.71 37.76
CA THR A 20 11.44 -40.92 37.76
C THR A 20 11.18 -40.39 39.17
N LYS A 21 10.92 -39.07 39.25
CA LYS A 21 10.52 -38.31 40.46
C LYS A 21 11.62 -38.05 41.51
N SER A 22 12.34 -36.93 41.37
CA SER A 22 12.62 -36.00 42.49
C SER A 22 13.25 -34.67 42.02
N TYR A 23 12.50 -33.82 41.31
CA TYR A 23 12.92 -32.44 41.01
C TYR A 23 11.72 -31.48 40.97
N ALA A 24 10.92 -31.50 42.04
CA ALA A 24 9.79 -30.59 42.23
C ALA A 24 10.07 -29.66 43.43
N ASP A 25 10.85 -28.58 43.23
CA ASP A 25 10.82 -27.41 44.15
C ASP A 25 11.45 -26.09 43.64
N ARG A 26 12.11 -26.02 42.47
CA ARG A 26 12.75 -24.76 42.00
C ARG A 26 12.81 -24.53 40.46
N SER A 27 11.68 -24.54 39.74
CA SER A 27 11.68 -24.12 38.31
C SER A 27 10.33 -23.75 37.67
N ASP A 28 9.31 -23.35 38.42
CA ASP A 28 7.93 -23.23 37.89
C ASP A 28 7.65 -21.92 37.09
N CYS A 29 8.69 -21.31 36.52
CA CYS A 29 8.60 -19.99 35.87
C CYS A 29 8.83 -20.07 34.35
N ALA A 30 7.79 -19.80 33.57
CA ALA A 30 7.84 -19.79 32.10
C ALA A 30 8.55 -18.53 31.56
N LEU A 31 8.41 -17.39 32.25
CA LEU A 31 9.12 -16.16 31.94
C LEU A 31 9.40 -15.35 33.20
N LEU A 32 10.69 -15.16 33.50
CA LEU A 32 11.17 -14.20 34.50
C LEU A 32 11.22 -12.81 33.88
N LEU A 33 10.52 -11.86 34.52
CA LEU A 33 10.54 -10.45 34.18
C LEU A 33 11.47 -9.69 35.14
N PRO A 34 12.20 -8.67 34.66
CA PRO A 34 13.01 -7.83 35.52
C PRO A 34 12.16 -7.08 36.57
N PRO A 35 12.76 -6.59 37.66
CA PRO A 35 12.07 -5.71 38.60
C PRO A 35 11.53 -4.46 37.89
N SER A 36 10.27 -4.11 38.14
CA SER A 36 9.67 -2.89 37.61
C SER A 36 9.83 -1.72 38.59
N SER A 37 9.71 -0.48 38.09
CA SER A 37 9.71 0.74 38.91
C SER A 37 8.66 0.74 40.04
N TRP A 38 7.63 -0.09 39.91
CA TRP A 38 6.53 -0.24 40.87
C TRP A 38 6.71 -1.37 41.88
N ASN A 39 7.78 -2.18 41.77
CA ASN A 39 7.97 -3.34 42.64
C ASN A 39 9.44 -3.53 43.00
N SER A 40 9.86 -2.88 44.08
CA SER A 40 11.24 -2.83 44.56
C SER A 40 11.73 -4.19 45.08
N GLY A 41 12.48 -4.92 44.24
CA GLY A 41 13.41 -5.96 44.69
C GLY A 41 13.02 -7.43 44.48
N ARG A 42 11.94 -7.75 43.76
CA ARG A 42 11.62 -9.14 43.37
C ARG A 42 11.25 -9.24 41.88
N ASN A 43 11.83 -10.23 41.20
CA ASN A 43 11.47 -10.56 39.82
C ASN A 43 10.00 -11.00 39.77
N ARG A 44 9.25 -10.50 38.78
CA ARG A 44 7.91 -11.03 38.49
C ARG A 44 8.05 -12.29 37.67
N CYS A 45 7.17 -13.26 37.89
CA CYS A 45 7.19 -14.54 37.20
C CYS A 45 5.84 -14.77 36.51
N ILE A 46 5.85 -15.03 35.21
CA ILE A 46 4.71 -15.58 34.48
C ILE A 46 4.89 -17.10 34.42
N ARG A 47 3.88 -17.86 34.82
CA ARG A 47 3.90 -19.33 34.81
C ARG A 47 3.17 -19.89 33.60
N TYR A 48 3.34 -21.18 33.31
CA TYR A 48 2.57 -21.83 32.24
C TYR A 48 1.07 -21.91 32.57
N GLU A 49 0.69 -22.00 33.84
CA GLU A 49 -0.71 -21.91 34.28
C GLU A 49 -1.35 -20.56 33.91
N ASP A 50 -0.66 -19.43 34.10
CA ASP A 50 -1.16 -18.09 33.70
C ASP A 50 -1.41 -18.00 32.20
N VAL A 51 -0.49 -18.55 31.38
CA VAL A 51 -0.60 -18.55 29.92
C VAL A 51 -1.74 -19.43 29.45
N ASN A 52 -1.90 -20.62 30.03
CA ASN A 52 -2.96 -21.57 29.68
C ASN A 52 -4.34 -21.03 30.05
N GLU A 53 -4.48 -20.42 31.23
CA GLU A 53 -5.72 -19.77 31.68
C GLU A 53 -6.07 -18.58 30.76
N ALA A 54 -5.11 -17.68 30.51
CA ALA A 54 -5.31 -16.54 29.63
C ALA A 54 -5.69 -16.96 28.19
N PHE A 55 -5.02 -17.98 27.64
CA PHE A 55 -5.32 -18.50 26.31
C PHE A 55 -6.65 -19.26 26.26
N THR A 56 -7.09 -19.87 27.37
CA THR A 56 -8.42 -20.50 27.46
C THR A 56 -9.53 -19.46 27.44
N ILE A 57 -9.41 -18.39 28.24
CA ILE A 57 -10.35 -17.27 28.24
C ILE A 57 -10.38 -16.60 26.85
N ALA A 58 -9.21 -16.35 26.26
CA ALA A 58 -9.09 -15.76 24.93
C ALA A 58 -9.74 -16.62 23.84
N ARG A 59 -9.44 -17.93 23.77
CA ARG A 59 -9.98 -18.81 22.72
C ARG A 59 -11.49 -18.96 22.82
N GLN A 60 -12.04 -19.01 24.04
CA GLN A 60 -13.50 -19.00 24.27
C GLN A 60 -14.14 -17.69 23.78
N LYS A 61 -13.54 -16.54 24.12
CA LYS A 61 -14.02 -15.21 23.70
C LYS A 61 -14.05 -15.05 22.17
N VAL A 62 -13.05 -15.56 21.45
CA VAL A 62 -12.97 -15.41 19.98
C VAL A 62 -13.61 -16.57 19.20
N GLY A 63 -14.04 -17.65 19.88
CA GLY A 63 -14.62 -18.82 19.23
C GLY A 63 -13.63 -19.84 18.66
N LEU A 64 -12.34 -19.76 19.00
CA LEU A 64 -11.31 -20.72 18.59
C LEU A 64 -11.42 -22.03 19.38
N ARG A 65 -12.16 -23.01 18.83
CA ARG A 65 -12.46 -24.29 19.50
C ARG A 65 -11.41 -25.39 19.29
N HIS A 66 -10.82 -25.46 18.09
CA HIS A 66 -9.93 -26.54 17.68
C HIS A 66 -8.74 -26.01 16.87
N PRO A 67 -7.59 -26.70 16.87
CA PRO A 67 -6.50 -26.40 15.96
C PRO A 67 -6.94 -26.37 14.50
N PRO A 68 -6.48 -25.40 13.69
CA PRO A 68 -6.85 -25.29 12.28
C PRO A 68 -6.27 -26.47 11.49
N ARG A 69 -7.13 -27.19 10.75
CA ARG A 69 -6.71 -28.29 9.85
C ARG A 69 -6.04 -27.78 8.56
N THR A 70 -6.39 -26.57 8.14
CA THR A 70 -5.87 -25.90 6.95
C THR A 70 -5.47 -24.48 7.32
N VAL A 71 -4.39 -23.98 6.73
CA VAL A 71 -3.91 -22.61 6.95
C VAL A 71 -4.50 -21.69 5.88
N THR A 72 -5.13 -20.62 6.33
CA THR A 72 -5.81 -19.57 5.53
C THR A 72 -5.69 -18.24 6.27
N ASP A 73 -5.92 -17.12 5.56
CA ASP A 73 -6.02 -15.78 6.16
C ASP A 73 -6.96 -15.75 7.40
N GLN A 74 -8.13 -16.36 7.29
CA GLN A 74 -9.13 -16.45 8.36
C GLN A 74 -8.68 -17.31 9.55
N THR A 75 -8.06 -18.47 9.31
CA THR A 75 -7.62 -19.36 10.40
C THR A 75 -6.37 -18.84 11.11
N ILE A 76 -5.45 -18.20 10.38
CA ILE A 76 -4.37 -17.39 10.95
C ILE A 76 -4.98 -16.27 11.79
N SER A 77 -5.98 -15.54 11.26
CA SER A 77 -6.59 -14.42 11.97
C SER A 77 -7.31 -14.82 13.25
N LEU A 78 -7.98 -15.98 13.26
CA LEU A 78 -8.68 -16.46 14.45
C LEU A 78 -7.69 -16.80 15.57
N LEU A 79 -6.56 -17.44 15.23
CA LEU A 79 -5.46 -17.69 16.15
C LEU A 79 -4.77 -16.39 16.59
N GLY A 80 -4.44 -15.49 15.66
CA GLY A 80 -3.79 -14.21 15.95
C GLY A 80 -4.64 -13.33 16.88
N THR A 81 -5.96 -13.34 16.71
CA THR A 81 -6.89 -12.67 17.63
C THR A 81 -6.89 -13.31 19.01
N ALA A 82 -6.87 -14.66 19.11
CA ALA A 82 -6.74 -15.34 20.41
C ALA A 82 -5.40 -15.01 21.12
N LEU A 83 -4.28 -14.97 20.39
CA LEU A 83 -2.97 -14.62 20.94
C LEU A 83 -2.90 -13.14 21.38
N GLN A 84 -3.56 -12.24 20.66
CA GLN A 84 -3.73 -10.83 21.06
C GLN A 84 -4.52 -10.71 22.36
N GLU A 85 -5.67 -11.38 22.48
CA GLU A 85 -6.47 -11.34 23.72
C GLU A 85 -5.71 -11.97 24.90
N THR A 86 -4.96 -13.06 24.66
CA THR A 86 -4.07 -13.69 25.65
C THR A 86 -3.01 -12.69 26.15
N THR A 87 -2.36 -12.00 25.20
CA THR A 87 -1.37 -10.95 25.50
C THR A 87 -1.99 -9.84 26.34
N ARG A 88 -3.21 -9.38 26.02
CA ARG A 88 -3.91 -8.35 26.81
C ARG A 88 -4.20 -8.81 28.24
N ILE A 89 -4.68 -10.04 28.43
CA ILE A 89 -4.96 -10.60 29.75
C ILE A 89 -3.67 -10.64 30.59
N LEU A 90 -2.58 -11.17 30.04
CA LEU A 90 -1.28 -11.22 30.73
C LEU A 90 -0.72 -9.82 31.02
N SER A 91 -0.79 -8.91 30.05
CA SER A 91 -0.30 -7.52 30.19
C SER A 91 -1.01 -6.78 31.33
N ARG A 92 -2.33 -6.96 31.45
CA ARG A 92 -3.13 -6.40 32.56
C ARG A 92 -2.86 -7.10 33.89
N ARG A 93 -2.84 -8.45 33.92
CA ARG A 93 -2.59 -9.27 35.12
C ARG A 93 -1.24 -8.93 35.76
N PHE A 94 -0.19 -8.85 34.96
CA PHE A 94 1.17 -8.62 35.44
C PHE A 94 1.59 -7.14 35.46
N ARG A 95 0.79 -6.22 34.90
CA ARG A 95 1.13 -4.80 34.67
C ARG A 95 2.42 -4.66 33.84
N LEU A 96 2.42 -5.27 32.66
CA LEU A 96 3.54 -5.18 31.73
C LEU A 96 3.57 -3.80 31.07
N SER A 97 4.76 -3.24 30.91
CA SER A 97 4.98 -2.08 30.04
C SER A 97 5.04 -2.51 28.56
N ARG A 98 4.73 -1.60 27.62
CA ARG A 98 4.98 -1.77 26.17
C ARG A 98 6.26 -2.53 25.82
N ARG A 99 7.38 -2.19 26.47
CA ARG A 99 8.69 -2.82 26.23
C ARG A 99 8.73 -4.26 26.72
N GLU A 100 8.05 -4.61 27.80
CA GLU A 100 7.95 -5.98 28.30
C GLU A 100 6.98 -6.82 27.45
N THR A 101 5.85 -6.24 27.05
CA THR A 101 4.91 -6.85 26.09
C THR A 101 5.61 -7.20 24.78
N GLU A 102 6.43 -6.31 24.23
CA GLU A 102 7.09 -6.53 22.94
C GLU A 102 8.45 -7.24 22.99
N ALA A 103 9.20 -7.15 24.10
CA ALA A 103 10.55 -7.71 24.17
C ALA A 103 10.70 -8.90 25.13
N ALA A 104 9.76 -9.11 26.07
CA ALA A 104 9.81 -10.22 27.03
C ALA A 104 8.81 -11.33 26.69
N LEU A 105 7.53 -11.02 26.46
CA LEU A 105 6.53 -12.06 26.12
C LEU A 105 6.90 -12.94 24.90
N PRO A 106 7.52 -12.42 23.81
CA PRO A 106 7.92 -13.28 22.69
C PRO A 106 9.04 -14.29 23.01
N ARG A 107 9.66 -14.21 24.19
CA ARG A 107 10.69 -15.17 24.65
C ARG A 107 10.10 -16.41 25.33
N LEU A 108 8.82 -16.36 25.70
CA LEU A 108 8.14 -17.49 26.32
C LEU A 108 7.99 -18.62 25.29
N ASP A 109 8.46 -19.82 25.62
CA ASP A 109 8.28 -20.99 24.77
C ASP A 109 6.83 -21.46 24.86
N VAL A 110 6.01 -21.05 23.89
CA VAL A 110 4.59 -21.39 23.80
C VAL A 110 4.33 -22.85 23.42
N SER A 111 5.35 -23.61 22.97
CA SER A 111 5.18 -25.03 22.64
C SER A 111 4.90 -25.90 23.88
N LEU A 112 5.36 -25.45 25.05
CA LEU A 112 5.11 -26.05 26.36
C LEU A 112 3.79 -25.58 27.00
N SER A 113 2.98 -24.82 26.27
CA SER A 113 1.67 -24.30 26.70
C SER A 113 0.53 -24.85 25.83
N GLU A 114 -0.72 -24.63 26.24
CA GLU A 114 -1.90 -24.97 25.45
C GLU A 114 -1.98 -24.24 24.09
N ILE A 115 -1.15 -23.21 23.84
CA ILE A 115 -1.00 -22.57 22.53
C ILE A 115 -0.33 -23.52 21.52
N GLY A 116 0.63 -24.35 21.97
CA GLY A 116 1.45 -25.21 21.12
C GLY A 116 0.63 -26.04 20.12
N PRO A 117 -0.39 -26.82 20.56
CA PRO A 117 -1.25 -27.61 19.67
C PRO A 117 -2.04 -26.80 18.62
N PHE A 118 -2.26 -25.50 18.82
CA PHE A 118 -2.94 -24.63 17.85
C PHE A 118 -1.97 -24.00 16.85
N CYS A 119 -0.66 -24.02 17.12
CA CYS A 119 0.34 -23.47 16.23
C CYS A 119 0.58 -24.39 15.04
N ALA A 120 0.05 -24.03 13.87
CA ALA A 120 0.22 -24.83 12.65
C ALA A 120 1.71 -24.94 12.26
N ARG A 121 2.14 -26.11 11.74
CA ARG A 121 3.55 -26.33 11.34
C ARG A 121 4.05 -25.32 10.30
N ALA A 122 3.18 -24.84 9.42
CA ALA A 122 3.52 -23.78 8.44
C ALA A 122 3.72 -22.38 9.07
N LEU A 123 3.31 -22.18 10.32
CA LEU A 123 3.59 -20.98 11.13
C LEU A 123 4.77 -21.21 12.10
N SER A 124 5.30 -22.44 12.15
CA SER A 124 6.53 -22.78 12.85
C SER A 124 7.73 -22.52 11.94
N ALA A 125 8.79 -21.92 12.48
CA ALA A 125 10.02 -21.63 11.74
C ALA A 125 10.92 -22.88 11.54
N SER A 126 10.34 -24.08 11.50
CA SER A 126 11.02 -25.37 11.62
C SER A 126 10.94 -26.24 10.35
N GLU A 127 10.82 -25.63 9.18
CA GLU A 127 11.01 -26.34 7.91
C GLU A 127 12.52 -26.47 7.61
N SER A 128 12.93 -27.58 7.02
CA SER A 128 14.28 -27.76 6.50
C SER A 128 14.27 -27.54 4.99
N CYS A 129 14.85 -26.44 4.53
CA CYS A 129 14.98 -26.14 3.10
C CYS A 129 16.24 -26.78 2.50
N GLN A 130 16.21 -26.98 1.18
CA GLN A 130 17.39 -27.26 0.36
C GLN A 130 17.48 -26.17 -0.72
N GLU A 131 18.62 -26.04 -1.38
CA GLU A 131 18.75 -25.08 -2.48
C GLU A 131 18.01 -25.59 -3.73
N GLU A 132 16.97 -24.87 -4.11
CA GLU A 132 16.16 -25.10 -5.31
C GLU A 132 16.47 -24.02 -6.36
N ARG A 133 16.52 -24.41 -7.65
CA ARG A 133 16.76 -23.52 -8.81
C ARG A 133 15.67 -22.45 -8.99
N TYR A 134 14.43 -22.74 -8.61
CA TYR A 134 13.30 -21.82 -8.81
C TYR A 134 12.71 -21.38 -7.48
N ARG A 135 12.21 -20.15 -7.42
CA ARG A 135 11.56 -19.61 -6.24
C ARG A 135 10.18 -20.25 -6.04
N ARG A 136 9.88 -20.73 -4.84
CA ARG A 136 8.52 -21.16 -4.47
C ARG A 136 7.51 -20.00 -4.60
N HIS A 137 6.26 -20.30 -4.93
CA HIS A 137 5.24 -19.26 -5.15
C HIS A 137 4.86 -18.47 -3.90
N ASP A 138 5.06 -19.03 -2.72
CA ASP A 138 4.84 -18.37 -1.42
C ASP A 138 6.11 -17.70 -0.87
N GLY A 139 7.20 -17.63 -1.63
CA GLY A 139 8.48 -17.05 -1.20
C GLY A 139 9.23 -17.85 -0.13
N THR A 140 8.73 -19.01 0.31
CA THR A 140 9.43 -19.86 1.29
C THR A 140 10.74 -20.42 0.72
N CYS A 141 11.67 -20.79 1.60
CA CYS A 141 13.00 -21.32 1.23
C CYS A 141 13.87 -20.38 0.36
N ASN A 142 13.57 -19.08 0.34
CA ASN A 142 14.54 -18.09 -0.13
C ASN A 142 15.78 -18.09 0.78
N ASN A 143 15.56 -17.77 2.05
CA ASN A 143 16.54 -17.90 3.12
C ASN A 143 16.51 -19.34 3.66
N LEU A 144 17.64 -20.04 3.59
CA LEU A 144 17.72 -21.46 3.95
C LEU A 144 17.74 -21.71 5.46
N ASP A 145 18.25 -20.76 6.25
CA ASP A 145 18.32 -20.81 7.72
C ASP A 145 17.02 -20.29 8.38
N ARG A 146 16.28 -19.44 7.68
CA ARG A 146 15.01 -18.82 8.12
C ARG A 146 13.95 -18.91 7.02
N PRO A 147 13.41 -20.12 6.74
CA PRO A 147 12.56 -20.38 5.57
C PRO A 147 11.35 -19.49 5.35
N ALA A 148 10.80 -18.90 6.42
CA ALA A 148 9.59 -18.08 6.40
C ALA A 148 9.87 -16.57 6.27
N TRP A 149 11.12 -16.11 6.31
CA TRP A 149 11.44 -14.70 6.07
C TRP A 149 11.03 -14.29 4.65
N GLY A 150 10.29 -13.19 4.56
CA GLY A 150 9.71 -12.70 3.31
C GLY A 150 8.63 -13.58 2.67
N ALA A 151 8.16 -14.63 3.35
CA ALA A 151 7.12 -15.52 2.79
C ALA A 151 5.73 -14.85 2.76
N ALA A 152 4.85 -15.36 1.91
CA ALA A 152 3.44 -14.98 1.84
C ALA A 152 2.65 -15.48 3.05
N SER A 153 1.59 -14.75 3.41
CA SER A 153 0.80 -14.96 4.64
C SER A 153 1.61 -14.85 5.94
N PHE A 154 2.80 -14.24 5.89
CA PHE A 154 3.67 -13.96 7.03
C PHE A 154 3.37 -12.56 7.59
N PRO A 155 3.57 -12.29 8.89
CA PRO A 155 3.37 -10.95 9.43
C PRO A 155 4.42 -9.95 8.92
N PHE A 156 4.02 -8.69 8.75
CA PHE A 156 4.95 -7.59 8.47
C PHE A 156 6.01 -7.46 9.57
N SER A 157 7.25 -7.11 9.17
CA SER A 157 8.32 -6.79 10.11
C SER A 157 8.11 -5.40 10.75
N ARG A 158 8.91 -5.07 11.76
CA ARG A 158 8.77 -3.82 12.54
C ARG A 158 10.12 -3.10 12.64
N LEU A 159 10.23 -1.91 12.04
CA LEU A 159 11.41 -1.03 12.19
C LEU A 159 11.50 -0.42 13.60
N LEU A 160 10.34 -0.16 14.20
CA LEU A 160 10.16 0.38 15.54
C LEU A 160 9.09 -0.44 16.27
N LEU A 161 9.14 -0.44 17.61
CA LEU A 161 8.09 -1.08 18.41
C LEU A 161 6.72 -0.47 18.06
N PRO A 162 5.66 -1.28 17.86
CA PRO A 162 4.32 -0.77 17.57
C PRO A 162 3.79 0.10 18.73
N GLN A 163 2.98 1.10 18.41
CA GLN A 163 2.35 2.03 19.35
C GLN A 163 0.84 1.87 19.32
N TYR A 164 0.32 1.09 20.26
CA TYR A 164 -1.10 0.87 20.51
C TYR A 164 -1.53 1.60 21.79
N ALA A 165 -2.77 2.09 21.86
CA ALA A 165 -3.27 2.82 23.03
C ALA A 165 -3.35 1.96 24.30
N ASP A 166 -3.64 0.66 24.16
CA ASP A 166 -3.63 -0.32 25.25
C ASP A 166 -2.34 -1.17 25.27
N ASP A 167 -1.27 -0.72 24.60
CA ASP A 167 -0.02 -1.44 24.33
C ASP A 167 -0.16 -2.79 23.58
N VAL A 168 -1.37 -3.19 23.15
CA VAL A 168 -1.63 -4.52 22.56
C VAL A 168 -2.35 -4.49 21.22
N SER A 169 -3.41 -3.69 21.03
CA SER A 169 -4.20 -3.68 19.80
C SER A 169 -4.89 -2.36 19.46
N ASP A 170 -5.20 -1.55 20.47
CA ASP A 170 -6.21 -0.50 20.30
C ASP A 170 -5.57 0.68 19.54
N PRO A 171 -6.23 1.24 18.50
CA PRO A 171 -5.59 2.20 17.58
C PRO A 171 -4.86 3.33 18.30
N ARG A 172 -3.72 3.78 17.72
CA ARG A 172 -2.84 4.77 18.34
C ARG A 172 -3.61 5.99 18.88
N ALA A 173 -3.43 6.26 20.17
CA ALA A 173 -3.85 7.49 20.85
C ALA A 173 -2.72 8.53 20.85
N GLY A 174 -3.07 9.77 21.23
CA GLY A 174 -2.10 10.85 21.46
C GLY A 174 -1.19 10.57 22.66
N ARG A 175 -0.10 11.32 22.76
CA ARG A 175 0.90 11.23 23.84
C ARG A 175 0.31 11.58 25.22
N ASP A 176 -0.74 12.39 25.24
CA ASP A 176 -1.57 12.72 26.40
C ASP A 176 -2.53 11.58 26.83
N GLY A 177 -2.68 10.55 26.01
CA GLY A 177 -3.59 9.43 26.21
C GLY A 177 -5.00 9.63 25.64
N PHE A 178 -5.29 10.78 25.03
CA PHE A 178 -6.59 11.07 24.41
C PHE A 178 -6.65 10.58 22.95
N PRO A 179 -7.85 10.44 22.36
CA PRO A 179 -7.99 10.07 20.95
C PRO A 179 -7.32 11.09 20.01
N LEU A 180 -6.64 10.61 18.98
CA LEU A 180 -6.13 11.46 17.89
C LEU A 180 -7.28 12.05 17.05
N PRO A 181 -7.10 13.21 16.40
CA PRO A 181 -8.13 13.87 15.58
C PRO A 181 -8.69 12.94 14.49
N SER A 182 -9.96 13.10 14.11
CA SER A 182 -10.59 12.26 13.08
C SER A 182 -9.70 12.20 11.82
N PRO A 183 -9.40 11.00 11.28
CA PRO A 183 -8.66 10.86 10.03
C PRO A 183 -9.26 11.65 8.87
N ARG A 184 -10.59 11.82 8.83
CA ARG A 184 -11.27 12.63 7.82
C ARG A 184 -11.03 14.13 8.05
N LEU A 185 -11.07 14.60 9.30
CA LEU A 185 -10.76 16.00 9.62
C LEU A 185 -9.32 16.38 9.25
N VAL A 186 -8.35 15.47 9.49
CA VAL A 186 -6.96 15.67 9.04
C VAL A 186 -6.89 15.70 7.51
N SER A 187 -7.62 14.80 6.82
CA SER A 187 -7.70 14.77 5.36
C SER A 187 -8.25 16.07 4.77
N SER A 188 -9.44 16.50 5.18
CA SER A 188 -10.10 17.70 4.64
C SER A 188 -9.37 19.01 4.99
N THR A 189 -8.56 19.04 6.05
CA THR A 189 -7.81 20.23 6.49
C THR A 189 -6.39 20.29 5.93
N VAL A 190 -5.66 19.17 5.88
CA VAL A 190 -4.24 19.11 5.50
C VAL A 190 -4.05 18.62 4.06
N HIS A 191 -4.93 17.74 3.60
CA HIS A 191 -4.84 17.02 2.33
C HIS A 191 -5.96 17.38 1.35
N ALA A 192 -6.50 18.59 1.48
CA ALA A 192 -7.46 19.16 0.54
C ALA A 192 -6.86 19.24 -0.88
N ASP A 193 -7.71 19.04 -1.89
CA ASP A 193 -7.30 19.11 -3.30
C ASP A 193 -6.94 20.55 -3.68
N THR A 194 -5.64 20.83 -3.65
CA THR A 194 -5.00 22.05 -4.12
C THR A 194 -4.03 21.72 -5.27
N SER A 195 -4.28 20.59 -5.94
CA SER A 195 -3.24 19.83 -6.62
C SER A 195 -2.50 20.60 -7.70
N THR A 196 -1.18 20.69 -7.52
CA THR A 196 -0.28 21.25 -8.53
C THR A 196 0.35 20.15 -9.37
N ARG A 197 0.70 20.47 -10.61
CA ARG A 197 1.45 19.56 -11.49
C ARG A 197 2.88 19.45 -10.98
N HIS A 198 3.46 18.26 -11.06
CA HIS A 198 4.83 18.02 -10.62
C HIS A 198 5.83 18.94 -11.35
N GLU A 199 6.67 19.67 -10.59
CA GLU A 199 7.63 20.64 -11.13
C GLU A 199 8.68 19.98 -12.04
N HIS A 200 9.07 18.74 -11.74
CA HIS A 200 10.03 17.96 -12.54
C HIS A 200 9.32 17.11 -13.59
N ARG A 201 10.08 16.72 -14.64
CA ARG A 201 9.63 15.97 -15.83
C ARG A 201 9.23 14.51 -15.57
N ILE A 202 8.36 14.23 -14.61
CA ILE A 202 7.90 12.89 -14.25
C ILE A 202 6.58 12.59 -14.97
N SER A 203 6.51 11.45 -15.63
CA SER A 203 5.29 10.98 -16.31
C SER A 203 4.38 10.25 -15.32
N PHE A 204 3.07 10.20 -15.59
CA PHE A 204 2.14 9.43 -14.76
C PHE A 204 2.41 7.90 -14.81
N MET A 205 3.25 7.43 -15.74
CA MET A 205 3.81 6.07 -15.68
C MET A 205 4.64 5.80 -14.41
N PHE A 206 5.24 6.83 -13.80
CA PHE A 206 6.02 6.68 -12.57
C PHE A 206 5.20 6.19 -11.35
N PRO A 207 4.11 6.86 -10.92
CA PRO A 207 3.26 6.33 -9.85
C PRO A 207 2.56 5.02 -10.26
N ALA A 208 2.23 4.82 -11.54
CA ALA A 208 1.64 3.55 -12.00
C ALA A 208 2.61 2.36 -11.84
N TRP A 209 3.90 2.53 -12.18
CA TRP A 209 4.93 1.52 -11.89
C TRP A 209 5.16 1.36 -10.39
N GLY A 210 5.20 2.46 -9.63
CA GLY A 210 5.31 2.42 -8.17
C GLY A 210 4.20 1.59 -7.51
N GLN A 211 2.96 1.73 -7.97
CA GLN A 211 1.83 0.92 -7.50
C GLN A 211 1.96 -0.55 -7.90
N LEU A 212 2.42 -0.85 -9.12
CA LEU A 212 2.68 -2.24 -9.54
C LEU A 212 3.71 -2.93 -8.62
N ILE A 213 4.75 -2.19 -8.20
CA ILE A 213 5.76 -2.69 -7.26
C ILE A 213 5.21 -2.76 -5.81
N ASP A 214 4.35 -1.84 -5.36
CA ASP A 214 3.64 -2.03 -4.08
C ASP A 214 2.82 -3.32 -4.11
N HIS A 215 2.17 -3.59 -5.25
CA HIS A 215 1.35 -4.77 -5.47
C HIS A 215 2.16 -6.06 -5.70
N ASP A 216 3.50 -5.99 -5.76
CA ASP A 216 4.39 -7.15 -5.65
C ASP A 216 4.85 -7.39 -4.21
N LEU A 217 4.89 -6.33 -3.38
CA LEU A 217 5.52 -6.35 -2.05
C LEU A 217 4.53 -6.40 -0.89
N THR A 218 3.35 -5.78 -1.02
CA THR A 218 2.42 -5.57 0.10
C THR A 218 0.95 -5.81 -0.30
N LEU A 219 0.28 -6.69 0.44
CA LEU A 219 -1.19 -6.78 0.51
C LEU A 219 -1.57 -7.11 1.94
N THR A 220 -2.14 -6.15 2.67
CA THR A 220 -2.58 -6.46 4.03
C THR A 220 -3.87 -7.29 4.01
N ALA A 221 -3.91 -8.39 4.74
CA ALA A 221 -5.10 -9.23 4.84
C ALA A 221 -6.33 -8.46 5.37
N GLU A 222 -7.43 -8.54 4.62
CA GLU A 222 -8.65 -7.75 4.81
C GLU A 222 -9.70 -8.48 5.64
N THR A 223 -10.43 -7.76 6.50
CA THR A 223 -11.67 -8.30 7.07
C THR A 223 -12.80 -8.16 6.05
N LYS A 224 -13.19 -9.29 5.46
CA LYS A 224 -14.30 -9.41 4.51
C LYS A 224 -15.23 -10.56 4.94
N ASP A 225 -16.45 -10.57 4.41
CA ASP A 225 -17.37 -11.70 4.55
C ASP A 225 -16.72 -13.00 4.04
N PRO A 226 -16.79 -14.12 4.78
CA PRO A 226 -15.97 -15.29 4.49
C PRO A 226 -16.34 -16.00 3.19
N ASP A 227 -17.61 -15.97 2.78
CA ASP A 227 -18.14 -16.71 1.64
C ASP A 227 -18.24 -15.82 0.38
N THR A 228 -18.76 -14.60 0.54
CA THR A 228 -18.99 -13.66 -0.57
C THR A 228 -17.79 -12.74 -0.85
N ARG A 229 -16.84 -12.63 0.09
CA ARG A 229 -15.70 -11.69 0.08
C ARG A 229 -16.08 -10.21 -0.05
N LYS A 230 -17.34 -9.85 0.23
CA LYS A 230 -17.78 -8.45 0.29
C LYS A 230 -17.19 -7.75 1.52
N ASP A 231 -17.02 -6.43 1.40
CA ASP A 231 -16.75 -5.55 2.54
C ASP A 231 -17.86 -5.72 3.58
N ILE A 232 -17.46 -5.83 4.86
CA ILE A 232 -18.41 -5.80 5.97
C ILE A 232 -18.94 -4.38 6.19
N ASP A 233 -20.22 -4.24 6.53
CA ASP A 233 -20.80 -2.95 6.91
C ASP A 233 -20.51 -2.62 8.38
N CYS A 234 -19.73 -1.57 8.59
CA CYS A 234 -19.36 -1.01 9.88
C CYS A 234 -20.05 0.33 10.19
N CYS A 235 -20.75 0.92 9.23
CA CYS A 235 -21.56 2.12 9.44
C CYS A 235 -22.99 1.77 9.88
N GLY A 236 -23.53 0.65 9.41
CA GLY A 236 -24.83 0.12 9.82
C GLY A 236 -25.04 0.13 11.33
N GLY A 237 -26.23 0.60 11.74
CA GLY A 237 -26.69 0.55 13.13
C GLY A 237 -27.38 -0.78 13.41
N GLY A 238 -27.04 -1.43 14.52
CA GLY A 238 -27.66 -2.70 14.91
C GLY A 238 -26.96 -3.37 16.08
N ILE A 239 -27.62 -4.36 16.68
CA ILE A 239 -27.04 -5.21 17.73
C ILE A 239 -26.10 -6.21 17.05
N GLY A 240 -24.81 -6.15 17.35
CA GLY A 240 -23.81 -7.11 16.86
C GLY A 240 -22.99 -6.66 15.64
N ARG A 241 -22.44 -5.43 15.65
CA ARG A 241 -21.37 -5.04 14.71
C ARG A 241 -20.21 -6.04 14.77
N HIS A 242 -19.60 -6.32 13.61
CA HIS A 242 -18.48 -7.26 13.52
C HIS A 242 -17.28 -6.79 14.38
N PRO A 243 -16.54 -7.66 15.11
CA PRO A 243 -15.52 -7.24 16.07
C PRO A 243 -14.34 -6.43 15.49
N ASN A 244 -14.06 -6.58 14.18
CA ASN A 244 -13.05 -5.79 13.47
C ASN A 244 -13.61 -4.49 12.86
N CYS A 245 -14.84 -4.06 13.17
CA CYS A 245 -15.34 -2.77 12.67
C CYS A 245 -14.62 -1.60 13.33
N MET A 246 -14.19 -0.65 12.50
CA MET A 246 -13.52 0.58 12.93
C MET A 246 -13.83 1.69 11.91
N PRO A 247 -15.11 2.12 11.83
CA PRO A 247 -15.51 3.17 10.89
C PRO A 247 -14.76 4.48 11.18
N ILE A 248 -14.56 5.29 10.14
CA ILE A 248 -14.03 6.65 10.28
C ILE A 248 -15.24 7.58 10.48
N GLU A 249 -15.23 8.31 11.59
CA GLU A 249 -16.23 9.32 11.92
C GLU A 249 -16.06 10.56 11.02
N ILE A 250 -17.15 10.98 10.39
CA ILE A 250 -17.20 12.19 9.55
C ILE A 250 -17.79 13.32 10.40
N PRO A 251 -17.11 14.48 10.54
CA PRO A 251 -17.66 15.64 11.25
C PRO A 251 -19.00 16.12 10.68
N GLU A 252 -19.87 16.67 11.53
CA GLU A 252 -21.17 17.22 11.08
C GLU A 252 -21.01 18.43 10.14
N ASP A 253 -19.89 19.16 10.27
CA ASP A 253 -19.46 20.30 9.46
C ASP A 253 -18.48 19.92 8.33
N ASP A 254 -18.39 18.64 7.95
CA ASP A 254 -17.52 18.20 6.85
C ASP A 254 -17.89 18.89 5.52
N PRO A 255 -16.94 19.57 4.85
CA PRO A 255 -17.23 20.45 3.71
C PRO A 255 -17.72 19.75 2.43
N PHE A 256 -17.79 18.41 2.42
CA PHE A 256 -18.28 17.63 1.28
C PHE A 256 -19.38 16.63 1.67
N TYR A 257 -19.23 15.96 2.82
CA TYR A 257 -20.14 14.89 3.24
C TYR A 257 -21.40 15.38 3.99
N SER A 258 -21.40 16.63 4.51
CA SER A 258 -22.58 17.25 5.15
C SER A 258 -23.82 17.18 4.25
N ASP A 259 -23.65 17.60 3.00
CA ASP A 259 -24.68 17.70 1.95
C ASP A 259 -25.10 16.34 1.41
N LYS A 260 -24.38 15.27 1.78
CA LYS A 260 -24.71 13.86 1.49
C LYS A 260 -25.34 13.14 2.68
N HIS A 261 -25.52 13.85 3.81
CA HIS A 261 -25.96 13.31 5.09
C HIS A 261 -25.16 12.08 5.56
N GLN A 262 -23.84 12.09 5.32
CA GLN A 262 -22.95 10.99 5.75
C GLN A 262 -22.16 11.38 7.00
N SER A 263 -22.39 10.66 8.10
CA SER A 263 -21.65 10.79 9.37
C SER A 263 -20.60 9.69 9.58
N CYS A 264 -20.51 8.73 8.65
CA CYS A 264 -19.67 7.55 8.79
C CYS A 264 -19.09 7.10 7.44
N MET A 265 -17.81 6.74 7.45
CA MET A 265 -17.13 6.12 6.32
C MET A 265 -16.71 4.69 6.67
N ASN A 266 -17.12 3.74 5.81
CA ASN A 266 -16.98 2.33 6.10
C ASN A 266 -15.52 1.88 6.12
N MET A 267 -15.07 1.34 7.26
CA MET A 267 -13.74 0.77 7.41
C MET A 267 -13.73 -0.37 8.43
N ALA A 268 -13.00 -1.43 8.09
CA ALA A 268 -12.67 -2.54 8.97
C ALA A 268 -11.16 -2.61 9.25
N ARG A 269 -10.82 -3.06 10.46
CA ARG A 269 -9.46 -3.43 10.87
C ARG A 269 -8.90 -4.53 9.96
N SER A 270 -7.59 -4.52 9.78
CA SER A 270 -6.88 -5.61 9.09
C SER A 270 -6.93 -6.90 9.92
N LEU A 271 -6.88 -8.06 9.26
CA LEU A 271 -6.84 -9.35 9.97
C LEU A 271 -5.57 -9.46 10.86
N ALA A 272 -5.72 -10.10 12.02
CA ALA A 272 -4.68 -10.17 13.04
C ALA A 272 -3.70 -11.31 12.73
N GLY A 273 -2.46 -10.99 12.40
CA GLY A 273 -1.44 -12.00 12.13
C GLY A 273 -0.95 -12.76 13.36
N VAL A 274 -0.25 -13.85 13.10
CA VAL A 274 0.43 -14.68 14.10
C VAL A 274 1.93 -14.42 14.01
N ARG A 275 2.59 -14.09 15.14
CA ARG A 275 4.05 -13.93 15.17
C ARG A 275 4.73 -15.30 14.96
N PRO A 276 5.94 -15.37 14.36
CA PRO A 276 6.60 -16.65 14.06
C PRO A 276 6.77 -17.52 15.31
N GLY A 277 6.39 -18.80 15.22
CA GLY A 277 6.34 -19.71 16.37
C GLY A 277 5.22 -19.39 17.37
N CYS A 278 4.15 -18.71 16.94
CA CYS A 278 2.98 -18.32 17.74
C CYS A 278 3.30 -17.52 19.02
N ARG A 279 4.39 -16.75 18.97
CA ARG A 279 4.86 -15.90 20.08
C ARG A 279 3.82 -14.84 20.47
N LEU A 280 3.64 -14.66 21.78
CA LEU A 280 2.80 -13.60 22.35
C LEU A 280 3.43 -12.21 22.15
N GLY A 281 2.61 -11.16 22.22
CA GLY A 281 2.96 -9.78 21.91
C GLY A 281 1.78 -9.02 21.29
N SER A 282 1.95 -7.74 20.99
CA SER A 282 0.91 -6.90 20.38
C SER A 282 0.43 -7.46 19.04
N ARG A 283 -0.74 -6.98 18.59
CA ARG A 283 -1.29 -7.22 17.25
C ARG A 283 -0.23 -6.95 16.19
N THR A 284 -0.18 -7.86 15.24
CA THR A 284 0.54 -7.70 13.97
C THR A 284 -0.45 -7.92 12.84
N GLN A 285 -0.09 -7.53 11.63
CA GLN A 285 -0.92 -7.65 10.44
C GLN A 285 -0.23 -8.59 9.45
N ILE A 286 -1.03 -9.33 8.68
CA ILE A 286 -0.56 -10.33 7.73
C ILE A 286 -0.27 -9.64 6.39
N ASN A 287 0.91 -9.88 5.81
CA ASN A 287 1.16 -9.64 4.40
C ASN A 287 0.74 -10.89 3.61
N MET A 288 -0.20 -10.75 2.68
CA MET A 288 -0.69 -11.86 1.85
C MET A 288 0.22 -12.16 0.65
N LEU A 289 1.17 -11.27 0.34
CA LEU A 289 2.16 -11.45 -0.73
C LEU A 289 3.51 -11.90 -0.19
N THR A 290 4.35 -12.43 -1.08
CA THR A 290 5.79 -12.53 -0.78
C THR A 290 6.35 -11.12 -0.58
N SER A 291 7.45 -10.99 0.16
CA SER A 291 8.14 -9.71 0.33
C SER A 291 9.14 -9.41 -0.77
N TYR A 292 9.28 -10.28 -1.77
CA TYR A 292 10.33 -10.19 -2.78
C TYR A 292 9.78 -9.57 -4.06
N ILE A 293 10.64 -8.90 -4.84
CA ILE A 293 10.29 -8.52 -6.21
C ILE A 293 10.42 -9.77 -7.08
N ASP A 294 9.31 -10.49 -7.26
CA ASP A 294 9.23 -11.79 -7.92
C ASP A 294 8.04 -11.91 -8.89
N ALA A 295 7.37 -10.78 -9.17
CA ALA A 295 6.21 -10.66 -10.04
C ALA A 295 5.01 -11.51 -9.60
N ASN A 296 4.84 -11.73 -8.30
CA ASN A 296 3.65 -12.37 -7.75
C ASN A 296 2.36 -11.57 -8.00
N PHE A 297 2.42 -10.27 -8.35
CA PHE A 297 1.24 -9.57 -8.91
C PHE A 297 0.68 -10.23 -10.18
N MET A 298 1.54 -10.92 -10.94
CA MET A 298 1.20 -11.67 -12.15
C MET A 298 1.09 -13.18 -11.88
N TYR A 299 2.02 -13.76 -11.11
CA TYR A 299 2.09 -15.20 -10.88
C TYR A 299 1.28 -15.71 -9.67
N GLY A 300 0.87 -14.83 -8.77
CA GLY A 300 0.22 -15.16 -7.51
C GLY A 300 1.20 -15.64 -6.44
N SER A 301 0.89 -15.29 -5.18
CA SER A 301 1.69 -15.63 -4.00
C SER A 301 1.40 -17.02 -3.41
N ASN A 302 0.85 -17.95 -4.20
CA ASN A 302 0.70 -19.37 -3.85
C ASN A 302 0.49 -20.24 -5.11
N PHE A 303 0.84 -21.52 -5.00
CA PHE A 303 0.79 -22.47 -6.12
C PHE A 303 -0.62 -22.61 -6.75
N ARG A 304 -1.71 -22.59 -5.95
CA ARG A 304 -3.07 -22.77 -6.50
C ARG A 304 -3.50 -21.57 -7.35
N THR A 305 -3.13 -20.36 -6.95
CA THR A 305 -3.35 -19.16 -7.77
C THR A 305 -2.52 -19.24 -9.05
N ALA A 306 -1.23 -19.57 -8.95
CA ALA A 306 -0.33 -19.70 -10.09
C ALA A 306 -0.84 -20.71 -11.14
N ASP A 307 -1.17 -21.92 -10.70
CA ASP A 307 -1.74 -22.99 -11.53
C ASP A 307 -3.06 -22.55 -12.19
N SER A 308 -3.94 -21.87 -11.44
CA SER A 308 -5.21 -21.37 -11.98
C SER A 308 -5.05 -20.31 -13.08
N LEU A 309 -3.90 -19.60 -13.11
CA LEU A 309 -3.57 -18.56 -14.09
C LEU A 309 -2.83 -19.09 -15.32
N ARG A 310 -2.23 -20.30 -15.25
CA ARG A 310 -1.51 -20.93 -16.37
C ARG A 310 -2.44 -21.64 -17.34
N VAL A 311 -2.04 -21.74 -18.62
CA VAL A 311 -2.67 -22.64 -19.59
C VAL A 311 -2.29 -24.10 -19.29
N LEU A 312 -1.13 -24.32 -18.66
CA LEU A 312 -0.50 -25.64 -18.47
C LEU A 312 -0.11 -26.29 -19.81
N GLN A 313 0.26 -25.43 -20.77
CA GLN A 313 0.81 -25.82 -22.06
C GLN A 313 1.83 -24.76 -22.55
N SER A 314 3.01 -25.20 -23.00
CA SER A 314 4.10 -24.36 -23.55
C SER A 314 4.57 -23.22 -22.63
N GLY A 315 4.41 -23.38 -21.32
CA GLY A 315 4.73 -22.41 -20.28
C GLY A 315 3.76 -21.23 -20.17
N LEU A 316 2.68 -21.21 -20.95
CA LEU A 316 1.87 -19.99 -21.16
C LEU A 316 0.94 -19.63 -20.01
N MET A 317 0.72 -18.33 -19.83
CA MET A 317 -0.32 -17.74 -18.98
C MET A 317 -1.64 -17.57 -19.76
N LYS A 318 -2.78 -17.79 -19.08
CA LYS A 318 -4.12 -17.60 -19.64
C LYS A 318 -4.35 -16.14 -20.02
N THR A 319 -5.01 -15.92 -21.16
CA THR A 319 -5.36 -14.60 -21.67
C THR A 319 -6.71 -14.64 -22.39
N LEU A 320 -7.29 -13.47 -22.69
CA LEU A 320 -8.56 -13.33 -23.40
C LEU A 320 -8.34 -12.71 -24.80
N PRO A 321 -8.47 -13.47 -25.90
CA PRO A 321 -8.27 -13.00 -27.27
C PRO A 321 -9.46 -12.18 -27.82
N LYS A 322 -10.01 -11.25 -27.02
CA LYS A 322 -11.24 -10.48 -27.31
C LYS A 322 -11.23 -9.77 -28.68
N PHE A 323 -10.05 -9.33 -29.12
CA PHE A 323 -9.85 -8.54 -30.35
C PHE A 323 -8.96 -9.23 -31.39
N ALA A 324 -8.78 -10.56 -31.31
CA ALA A 324 -7.95 -11.29 -32.27
C ALA A 324 -8.41 -11.13 -33.73
N HIS A 325 -9.72 -10.93 -33.96
CA HIS A 325 -10.30 -10.62 -35.27
C HIS A 325 -9.86 -9.26 -35.86
N LEU A 326 -9.28 -8.38 -35.05
CA LEU A 326 -8.67 -7.10 -35.45
C LEU A 326 -7.13 -7.17 -35.48
N GLY A 327 -6.54 -8.35 -35.25
CA GLY A 327 -5.09 -8.53 -35.14
C GLY A 327 -4.47 -7.99 -33.84
N LEU A 328 -5.28 -7.61 -32.85
CA LEU A 328 -4.79 -7.08 -31.57
C LEU A 328 -4.45 -8.22 -30.58
N LYS A 329 -3.42 -7.98 -29.77
CA LYS A 329 -2.96 -8.85 -28.68
C LYS A 329 -4.05 -9.01 -27.60
N PRO A 330 -4.04 -10.13 -26.85
CA PRO A 330 -5.10 -10.44 -25.91
C PRO A 330 -5.08 -9.54 -24.66
N LEU A 331 -6.18 -9.60 -23.90
CA LEU A 331 -6.33 -9.01 -22.57
C LEU A 331 -6.05 -10.05 -21.48
N LEU A 332 -6.12 -9.65 -20.21
CA LEU A 332 -6.13 -10.56 -19.07
C LEU A 332 -7.36 -11.51 -19.08
N PRO A 333 -7.28 -12.68 -18.40
CA PRO A 333 -8.41 -13.59 -18.26
C PRO A 333 -9.51 -13.00 -17.35
N LEU A 334 -10.72 -13.56 -17.44
CA LEU A 334 -11.90 -13.07 -16.68
C LEU A 334 -11.93 -13.61 -15.24
N LYS A 335 -12.25 -12.74 -14.27
CA LYS A 335 -12.53 -13.14 -12.87
C LYS A 335 -13.96 -13.69 -12.77
N THR A 336 -14.14 -14.97 -13.05
CA THR A 336 -15.45 -15.65 -13.01
C THR A 336 -15.87 -16.13 -11.62
N LYS A 337 -14.91 -16.32 -10.70
CA LYS A 337 -15.16 -16.67 -9.30
C LYS A 337 -15.17 -15.40 -8.44
N GLN A 338 -16.21 -15.20 -7.63
CA GLN A 338 -16.42 -13.98 -6.83
C GLN A 338 -16.21 -12.71 -7.68
N PRO A 339 -16.96 -12.53 -8.78
CA PRO A 339 -16.69 -11.53 -9.80
C PRO A 339 -16.81 -10.07 -9.31
N ASP A 340 -17.46 -9.85 -8.16
CA ASP A 340 -17.67 -8.53 -7.54
C ASP A 340 -16.63 -8.18 -6.45
N ASP A 341 -15.73 -9.11 -6.06
CA ASP A 341 -14.67 -8.81 -5.08
C ASP A 341 -13.61 -7.90 -5.73
N GLY A 342 -13.48 -6.66 -5.22
CA GLY A 342 -12.59 -5.64 -5.79
C GLY A 342 -13.01 -5.15 -7.19
N CYS A 343 -14.31 -5.21 -7.51
CA CYS A 343 -14.85 -4.87 -8.83
C CYS A 343 -16.28 -4.32 -8.74
N ILE A 344 -16.53 -3.16 -9.36
CA ILE A 344 -17.87 -2.54 -9.46
C ILE A 344 -18.42 -2.80 -10.87
N ARG A 345 -19.21 -3.85 -11.05
CA ARG A 345 -19.72 -4.26 -12.37
C ARG A 345 -21.04 -3.58 -12.70
N TYR A 346 -21.11 -2.91 -13.85
CA TYR A 346 -22.35 -2.28 -14.33
C TYR A 346 -23.32 -3.25 -15.03
N SER A 347 -22.87 -4.47 -15.35
CA SER A 347 -23.69 -5.55 -15.92
C SER A 347 -23.22 -6.92 -15.42
N PRO A 348 -24.13 -7.88 -15.13
CA PRO A 348 -23.76 -9.24 -14.75
C PRO A 348 -22.92 -9.99 -15.79
N ASP A 349 -23.06 -9.66 -17.08
CA ASP A 349 -22.40 -10.34 -18.20
C ASP A 349 -20.96 -9.87 -18.47
N ILE A 350 -20.55 -8.78 -17.82
CA ILE A 350 -19.23 -8.16 -18.00
C ILE A 350 -18.46 -8.39 -16.71
N TYR A 351 -17.24 -8.89 -16.85
CA TYR A 351 -16.40 -9.33 -15.74
C TYR A 351 -15.19 -8.42 -15.60
N CYS A 352 -14.67 -8.31 -14.38
CA CYS A 352 -13.33 -7.78 -14.16
C CYS A 352 -12.25 -8.81 -14.56
N PHE A 353 -11.00 -8.37 -14.59
CA PHE A 353 -9.85 -9.20 -14.90
C PHE A 353 -9.36 -10.01 -13.69
N LEU A 354 -8.69 -11.13 -13.98
CA LEU A 354 -8.04 -12.02 -13.04
C LEU A 354 -6.52 -11.98 -13.24
N ALA A 355 -5.77 -11.87 -12.15
CA ALA A 355 -4.31 -11.90 -12.12
C ALA A 355 -3.79 -12.53 -10.81
N GLY A 356 -2.48 -12.46 -10.57
CA GLY A 356 -1.84 -12.95 -9.35
C GLY A 356 -2.22 -12.17 -8.08
N ASP A 357 -2.33 -10.84 -8.20
CA ASP A 357 -2.87 -9.96 -7.15
C ASP A 357 -4.34 -9.61 -7.39
N SER A 358 -5.13 -9.58 -6.30
CA SER A 358 -6.58 -9.36 -6.35
C SER A 358 -7.01 -7.93 -6.71
N ARG A 359 -6.10 -6.96 -6.60
CA ARG A 359 -6.33 -5.53 -6.86
C ARG A 359 -6.06 -5.14 -8.31
N VAL A 360 -5.82 -6.07 -9.24
CA VAL A 360 -5.56 -5.77 -10.66
C VAL A 360 -6.61 -4.86 -11.34
N ASN A 361 -7.83 -4.79 -10.78
CA ASN A 361 -8.92 -3.95 -11.27
C ASN A 361 -9.07 -2.62 -10.50
N GLU A 362 -8.31 -2.40 -9.42
CA GLU A 362 -8.44 -1.27 -8.49
C GLU A 362 -8.40 0.07 -9.21
N GLN A 363 -7.51 0.19 -10.21
CA GLN A 363 -7.46 1.31 -11.14
C GLN A 363 -7.01 0.82 -12.54
N LEU A 364 -7.41 1.51 -13.61
CA LEU A 364 -7.26 1.01 -14.98
C LEU A 364 -5.81 0.94 -15.50
N ALA A 365 -4.95 1.89 -15.16
CA ALA A 365 -3.52 1.85 -15.49
C ALA A 365 -2.81 0.62 -14.88
N LEU A 366 -3.24 0.13 -13.72
CA LEU A 366 -2.75 -1.13 -13.15
C LEU A 366 -3.20 -2.31 -14.02
N GLY A 367 -4.48 -2.36 -14.43
CA GLY A 367 -4.98 -3.34 -15.40
C GLY A 367 -4.23 -3.34 -16.73
N VAL A 368 -3.80 -2.16 -17.20
CA VAL A 368 -2.90 -2.01 -18.37
C VAL A 368 -1.54 -2.65 -18.08
N LEU A 369 -0.87 -2.31 -16.98
CA LEU A 369 0.45 -2.85 -16.65
C LEU A 369 0.45 -4.38 -16.45
N HIS A 370 -0.57 -4.93 -15.76
CA HIS A 370 -0.74 -6.38 -15.65
C HIS A 370 -0.99 -7.03 -17.03
N THR A 371 -1.76 -6.39 -17.92
CA THR A 371 -1.97 -6.90 -19.28
C THR A 371 -0.67 -6.95 -20.07
N LEU A 372 0.15 -5.89 -19.99
CA LEU A 372 1.42 -5.80 -20.71
C LEU A 372 2.44 -6.81 -20.18
N THR A 373 2.56 -6.98 -18.86
CA THR A 373 3.48 -7.98 -18.26
C THR A 373 3.10 -9.43 -18.61
N VAL A 374 1.80 -9.77 -18.64
CA VAL A 374 1.33 -11.10 -19.11
C VAL A 374 1.59 -11.30 -20.61
N ARG A 375 1.48 -10.25 -21.43
CA ARG A 375 1.88 -10.30 -22.85
C ARG A 375 3.39 -10.56 -22.99
N GLU A 376 4.24 -9.96 -22.15
CA GLU A 376 5.70 -10.17 -22.20
C GLU A 376 6.09 -11.57 -21.73
N HIS A 377 5.42 -12.10 -20.70
CA HIS A 377 5.55 -13.50 -20.32
C HIS A 377 5.30 -14.42 -21.52
N ASN A 378 4.12 -14.32 -22.14
CA ASN A 378 3.75 -15.22 -23.23
C ASN A 378 4.67 -15.03 -24.45
N ARG A 379 5.21 -13.84 -24.69
CA ARG A 379 6.25 -13.61 -25.71
C ARG A 379 7.52 -14.41 -25.40
N ILE A 380 8.08 -14.24 -24.20
CA ILE A 380 9.34 -14.89 -23.81
C ILE A 380 9.18 -16.41 -23.75
N ALA A 381 8.10 -16.93 -23.17
CA ALA A 381 7.77 -18.36 -23.17
C ALA A 381 7.70 -18.94 -24.60
N THR A 382 7.04 -18.23 -25.52
CA THR A 382 6.90 -18.66 -26.93
C THR A 382 8.26 -18.71 -27.64
N GLU A 383 9.17 -17.77 -27.39
CA GLU A 383 10.51 -17.81 -28.00
C GLU A 383 11.42 -18.86 -27.34
N LEU A 384 11.35 -19.02 -26.01
CA LEU A 384 12.08 -20.09 -25.31
C LEU A 384 11.66 -21.49 -25.78
N ALA A 385 10.37 -21.71 -26.02
CA ALA A 385 9.85 -22.97 -26.59
C ALA A 385 10.42 -23.28 -27.99
N LYS A 386 10.72 -22.26 -28.80
CA LYS A 386 11.39 -22.44 -30.11
C LYS A 386 12.88 -22.69 -29.98
N ILE A 387 13.54 -22.02 -29.04
CA ILE A 387 14.98 -22.12 -28.80
C ILE A 387 15.33 -23.47 -28.15
N ASN A 388 14.46 -23.96 -27.27
CA ASN A 388 14.59 -25.22 -26.53
C ASN A 388 13.37 -26.14 -26.75
N PRO A 389 13.22 -26.80 -27.92
CA PRO A 389 12.03 -27.61 -28.24
C PRO A 389 11.82 -28.85 -27.35
N TYR A 390 12.79 -29.19 -26.51
CA TYR A 390 12.76 -30.33 -25.58
C TYR A 390 12.36 -29.94 -24.15
N TRP A 391 12.25 -28.65 -23.83
CA TRP A 391 11.76 -28.20 -22.53
C TRP A 391 10.25 -28.45 -22.40
N ASP A 392 9.83 -28.90 -21.23
CA ASP A 392 8.42 -29.09 -20.90
C ASP A 392 7.74 -27.78 -20.46
N ASP A 393 6.42 -27.84 -20.25
CA ASP A 393 5.61 -26.70 -19.80
C ASP A 393 6.16 -26.03 -18.54
N GLU A 394 6.56 -26.84 -17.56
CA GLU A 394 7.07 -26.35 -16.27
C GLU A 394 8.42 -25.67 -16.42
N THR A 395 9.33 -26.23 -17.21
CA THR A 395 10.65 -25.64 -17.46
C THR A 395 10.52 -24.30 -18.18
N ILE A 396 9.69 -24.23 -19.24
CA ILE A 396 9.44 -22.98 -19.97
C ILE A 396 8.78 -21.95 -19.05
N TYR A 397 7.79 -22.35 -18.24
CA TYR A 397 7.12 -21.46 -17.28
C TYR A 397 8.09 -20.88 -16.25
N GLN A 398 8.90 -21.72 -15.60
CA GLN A 398 9.79 -21.29 -14.52
C GLN A 398 10.98 -20.48 -15.03
N GLU A 399 11.58 -20.82 -16.18
CA GLU A 399 12.62 -19.98 -16.80
C GLU A 399 12.05 -18.64 -17.26
N THR A 400 10.85 -18.62 -17.86
CA THR A 400 10.17 -17.34 -18.20
C THR A 400 9.90 -16.52 -16.94
N ARG A 401 9.44 -17.15 -15.84
CA ARG A 401 9.21 -16.49 -14.55
C ARG A 401 10.49 -15.96 -13.92
N HIS A 402 11.58 -16.70 -14.01
CA HIS A 402 12.88 -16.29 -13.52
C HIS A 402 13.40 -15.06 -14.30
N ILE A 403 13.28 -15.05 -15.63
CA ILE A 403 13.62 -13.90 -16.48
C ILE A 403 12.73 -12.69 -16.14
N LEU A 404 11.40 -12.84 -16.11
CA LEU A 404 10.49 -11.72 -15.86
C LEU A 404 10.73 -11.08 -14.48
N ALA A 405 10.95 -11.88 -13.43
CA ALA A 405 11.32 -11.38 -12.11
C ALA A 405 12.63 -10.56 -12.17
N ALA A 406 13.65 -11.06 -12.87
CA ALA A 406 14.92 -10.34 -13.06
C ALA A 406 14.75 -9.02 -13.84
N LEU A 407 13.90 -8.99 -14.87
CA LEU A 407 13.59 -7.76 -15.63
C LEU A 407 12.88 -6.71 -14.75
N ILE A 408 11.93 -7.13 -13.90
CA ILE A 408 11.19 -6.23 -13.00
C ILE A 408 12.10 -5.73 -11.86
N GLN A 409 12.96 -6.59 -11.30
CA GLN A 409 14.04 -6.20 -10.39
C GLN A 409 14.97 -5.16 -11.04
N HIS A 410 15.43 -5.43 -12.26
CA HIS A 410 16.33 -4.53 -12.99
C HIS A 410 15.68 -3.16 -13.23
N ILE A 411 14.49 -3.10 -13.85
CA ILE A 411 13.77 -1.84 -14.11
C ILE A 411 13.54 -1.06 -12.81
N THR A 412 13.16 -1.74 -11.72
CA THR A 412 12.87 -1.05 -10.45
C THR A 412 14.10 -0.37 -9.86
N TYR A 413 15.26 -1.03 -9.85
CA TYR A 413 16.49 -0.46 -9.30
C TYR A 413 17.27 0.44 -10.28
N ASN A 414 17.09 0.25 -11.59
CA ASN A 414 17.78 1.00 -12.65
C ASN A 414 17.02 2.28 -13.08
N GLU A 415 15.69 2.25 -13.09
CA GLU A 415 14.87 3.36 -13.59
C GLU A 415 14.02 4.01 -12.49
N PHE A 416 13.36 3.23 -11.62
CA PHE A 416 12.39 3.77 -10.66
C PHE A 416 13.04 4.34 -9.39
N LEU A 417 13.90 3.57 -8.70
CA LEU A 417 14.52 4.03 -7.45
C LEU A 417 15.42 5.27 -7.60
N PRO A 418 16.22 5.47 -8.67
CA PRO A 418 16.96 6.72 -8.86
C PRO A 418 16.07 7.95 -8.96
N VAL A 419 14.94 7.86 -9.66
CA VAL A 419 13.96 8.97 -9.78
C VAL A 419 13.26 9.23 -8.44
N LEU A 420 12.98 8.18 -7.67
CA LEU A 420 12.35 8.30 -6.35
C LEU A 420 13.29 8.91 -5.30
N LEU A 421 14.48 8.34 -5.15
CA LEU A 421 15.37 8.54 -4.00
C LEU A 421 16.52 9.51 -4.25
N GLY A 422 16.91 9.70 -5.52
CA GLY A 422 18.10 10.46 -5.87
C GLY A 422 19.40 9.68 -5.76
N GLU A 423 20.39 10.11 -6.54
CA GLU A 423 21.73 9.50 -6.61
C GLU A 423 22.40 9.40 -5.24
N ARG A 424 22.25 10.43 -4.39
CA ARG A 424 22.89 10.48 -3.07
C ARG A 424 22.36 9.40 -2.13
N VAL A 425 21.04 9.16 -2.14
CA VAL A 425 20.42 8.12 -1.31
C VAL A 425 20.67 6.73 -1.92
N MET A 426 20.65 6.62 -3.25
CA MET A 426 21.01 5.39 -3.96
C MET A 426 22.44 4.93 -3.62
N GLU A 427 23.41 5.84 -3.57
CA GLU A 427 24.79 5.58 -3.15
C GLU A 427 24.85 5.24 -1.65
N GLN A 428 24.30 6.10 -0.78
CA GLN A 428 24.33 5.93 0.68
C GLN A 428 23.82 4.56 1.14
N TYR A 429 22.79 4.03 0.49
CA TYR A 429 22.21 2.73 0.84
C TYR A 429 22.78 1.55 0.05
N GLY A 430 23.60 1.76 -0.98
CA GLY A 430 24.16 0.69 -1.83
C GLY A 430 23.15 0.09 -2.81
N LEU A 431 22.16 0.89 -3.23
CA LEU A 431 21.07 0.43 -4.09
C LEU A 431 21.52 0.31 -5.55
N ASN A 432 22.50 1.11 -5.99
CA ASN A 432 23.08 1.09 -7.33
C ASN A 432 23.47 -0.33 -7.81
N LEU A 433 23.14 -0.62 -9.06
CA LEU A 433 23.37 -1.92 -9.71
C LEU A 433 24.84 -2.07 -10.15
N GLN A 434 25.32 -3.31 -10.30
CA GLN A 434 26.65 -3.55 -10.85
C GLN A 434 26.63 -3.30 -12.37
N LYS A 435 27.53 -2.45 -12.87
CA LYS A 435 27.58 -2.12 -14.32
C LYS A 435 27.82 -3.35 -15.18
N GLU A 436 28.68 -4.27 -14.72
CA GLU A 436 28.95 -5.54 -15.37
C GLU A 436 29.09 -6.66 -14.33
N GLY A 437 28.87 -7.90 -14.76
CA GLY A 437 29.08 -9.07 -13.90
C GLY A 437 28.06 -9.18 -12.75
N TYR A 438 28.54 -9.80 -11.67
CA TYR A 438 27.76 -10.29 -10.53
C TYR A 438 27.89 -9.39 -9.30
N SER A 439 26.87 -9.42 -8.44
CA SER A 439 26.95 -8.95 -7.05
C SER A 439 27.40 -10.10 -6.14
N THR A 440 28.02 -9.74 -5.01
CA THR A 440 28.31 -10.63 -3.88
C THR A 440 27.68 -10.11 -2.58
N ASP A 441 26.64 -9.28 -2.70
CA ASP A 441 26.07 -8.54 -1.56
C ASP A 441 25.03 -9.37 -0.78
N TYR A 442 24.66 -10.57 -1.25
CA TYR A 442 23.70 -11.43 -0.59
C TYR A 442 24.18 -11.86 0.82
N ASP A 443 23.36 -11.59 1.83
CA ASP A 443 23.62 -11.94 3.24
C ASP A 443 22.42 -12.69 3.83
N LEU A 444 22.64 -13.96 4.19
CA LEU A 444 21.63 -14.83 4.80
C LEU A 444 21.14 -14.31 6.18
N ASN A 445 21.85 -13.37 6.80
CA ASN A 445 21.46 -12.79 8.09
C ASN A 445 20.46 -11.63 7.94
N VAL A 446 20.17 -11.18 6.71
CA VAL A 446 19.25 -10.06 6.44
C VAL A 446 17.81 -10.56 6.26
N ASP A 447 16.92 -10.06 7.10
CA ASP A 447 15.48 -10.27 6.98
C ASP A 447 14.91 -9.35 5.89
N ALA A 448 14.47 -9.94 4.78
CA ALA A 448 13.82 -9.26 3.66
C ALA A 448 12.31 -8.99 3.89
N THR A 449 11.73 -9.41 5.02
CA THR A 449 10.29 -9.23 5.31
C THR A 449 9.91 -7.74 5.32
N ILE A 450 8.93 -7.35 4.50
CA ILE A 450 8.48 -5.95 4.39
C ILE A 450 8.10 -5.38 5.77
N PRO A 451 8.60 -4.18 6.15
CA PRO A 451 8.17 -3.54 7.38
C PRO A 451 6.78 -2.93 7.27
N ALA A 452 5.99 -3.03 8.34
CA ALA A 452 4.64 -2.44 8.38
C ALA A 452 4.64 -0.92 8.10
N ALA A 453 5.71 -0.21 8.49
CA ALA A 453 5.87 1.23 8.20
C ALA A 453 5.97 1.55 6.69
N PHE A 454 6.45 0.61 5.89
CA PHE A 454 6.56 0.75 4.44
C PHE A 454 5.16 0.63 3.81
N GLY A 455 4.48 -0.51 3.99
CA GLY A 455 3.16 -0.77 3.38
C GLY A 455 1.97 -0.02 4.00
N ALA A 456 2.06 0.44 5.26
CA ALA A 456 1.00 1.24 5.90
C ALA A 456 1.22 2.76 5.77
N ALA A 457 2.40 3.22 5.36
CA ALA A 457 2.69 4.64 5.24
C ALA A 457 3.69 4.96 4.11
N ALA A 458 4.99 4.65 4.27
CA ALA A 458 6.02 5.28 3.44
C ALA A 458 5.90 5.00 1.93
N PHE A 459 5.51 3.78 1.52
CA PHE A 459 5.34 3.46 0.10
C PHE A 459 3.99 3.90 -0.48
N ARG A 460 3.09 4.43 0.36
CA ARG A 460 1.84 5.10 -0.05
C ARG A 460 2.04 6.58 -0.42
N PHE A 461 3.28 7.00 -0.64
CA PHE A 461 3.61 8.36 -1.12
C PHE A 461 2.93 8.65 -2.48
N GLY A 462 2.84 7.62 -3.34
CA GLY A 462 2.27 7.71 -4.68
C GLY A 462 0.81 8.14 -4.75
N HIS A 463 0.07 8.16 -3.64
CA HIS A 463 -1.29 8.70 -3.59
C HIS A 463 -1.37 10.22 -3.82
N SER A 464 -0.29 10.97 -3.53
CA SER A 464 -0.18 12.41 -3.87
C SER A 464 0.03 12.65 -5.37
N LEU A 465 0.65 11.68 -6.05
CA LEU A 465 1.02 11.74 -7.46
C LEU A 465 -0.16 11.50 -8.43
N LEU A 466 -1.33 11.14 -7.90
CA LEU A 466 -2.51 10.75 -8.68
C LEU A 466 -3.20 11.95 -9.34
N PRO A 467 -3.33 11.97 -10.68
CA PRO A 467 -4.03 13.03 -11.41
C PRO A 467 -5.56 12.84 -11.34
N SER A 468 -6.30 13.93 -11.52
CA SER A 468 -7.77 13.88 -11.50
C SER A 468 -8.38 13.23 -12.76
N THR A 469 -7.64 13.20 -13.87
CA THR A 469 -8.01 12.51 -15.10
C THR A 469 -6.86 11.64 -15.61
N ILE A 470 -7.17 10.59 -16.37
CA ILE A 470 -6.20 9.76 -17.10
C ILE A 470 -6.31 10.06 -18.60
N GLU A 471 -5.21 10.48 -19.21
CA GLU A 471 -5.15 10.77 -20.65
C GLU A 471 -5.17 9.49 -21.53
N LYS A 472 -5.71 9.63 -22.74
CA LYS A 472 -5.59 8.69 -23.86
C LYS A 472 -4.86 9.35 -25.02
N ARG A 473 -3.88 8.66 -25.61
CA ARG A 473 -3.13 9.18 -26.78
C ARG A 473 -3.13 8.21 -27.95
N SER A 474 -3.11 8.74 -29.17
CA SER A 474 -2.95 7.93 -30.39
C SER A 474 -1.54 7.37 -30.53
N SER A 475 -1.33 6.43 -31.45
CA SER A 475 0.01 5.94 -31.85
C SER A 475 0.96 7.03 -32.37
N THR A 476 0.44 8.22 -32.72
CA THR A 476 1.21 9.43 -33.08
C THR A 476 1.45 10.36 -31.89
N HIS A 477 1.14 9.93 -30.66
CA HIS A 477 1.26 10.67 -29.39
C HIS A 477 0.36 11.92 -29.25
N ALA A 478 -0.59 12.12 -30.17
CA ALA A 478 -1.62 13.15 -30.04
C ALA A 478 -2.65 12.77 -28.96
N LEU A 479 -3.09 13.74 -28.14
CA LEU A 479 -4.19 13.58 -27.19
C LEU A 479 -5.49 13.30 -27.94
N ILE A 480 -6.16 12.19 -27.60
CA ILE A 480 -7.45 11.78 -28.21
C ILE A 480 -8.60 11.78 -27.20
N GLY A 481 -8.33 12.11 -25.94
CA GLY A 481 -9.32 12.28 -24.89
C GLY A 481 -8.73 11.98 -23.52
N GLU A 482 -9.57 12.09 -22.49
CA GLU A 482 -9.25 11.75 -21.12
C GLU A 482 -10.45 11.06 -20.47
N ARG A 483 -10.33 10.68 -19.20
CA ARG A 483 -11.44 10.22 -18.34
C ARG A 483 -11.10 10.50 -16.89
N LYS A 484 -12.10 10.80 -16.06
CA LYS A 484 -11.90 11.01 -14.62
C LYS A 484 -11.37 9.76 -13.92
N LEU A 485 -10.51 9.93 -12.92
CA LEU A 485 -9.96 8.80 -12.16
C LEU A 485 -11.07 8.02 -11.42
N SER A 486 -11.98 8.70 -10.72
CA SER A 486 -13.07 8.07 -9.95
C SER A 486 -13.95 7.13 -10.78
N GLU A 487 -14.22 7.48 -12.04
CA GLU A 487 -15.02 6.68 -12.98
C GLU A 487 -14.34 5.37 -13.45
N MET A 488 -13.06 5.17 -13.10
CA MET A 488 -12.21 4.06 -13.56
C MET A 488 -11.77 3.16 -12.40
N LEU A 489 -11.97 3.59 -11.15
CA LEU A 489 -11.62 2.81 -9.97
C LEU A 489 -12.55 1.61 -9.81
N GLN A 490 -11.99 0.41 -9.67
CA GLN A 490 -12.68 -0.89 -9.70
C GLN A 490 -13.55 -1.11 -10.97
N GLN A 491 -13.31 -0.35 -12.04
CA GLN A 491 -14.13 -0.29 -13.25
C GLN A 491 -13.25 -0.31 -14.53
N PRO A 492 -12.55 -1.43 -14.82
CA PRO A 492 -11.52 -1.52 -15.85
C PRO A 492 -12.09 -1.58 -17.29
N PHE A 493 -13.35 -1.21 -17.50
CA PHE A 493 -14.12 -1.61 -18.67
C PHE A 493 -13.75 -0.89 -19.97
N ASP A 494 -13.02 0.23 -19.94
CA ASP A 494 -12.49 0.82 -21.18
C ASP A 494 -11.53 -0.14 -21.91
N LEU A 495 -10.88 -1.07 -21.19
CA LEU A 495 -10.04 -2.10 -21.82
C LEU A 495 -10.86 -3.10 -22.66
N TYR A 496 -12.20 -3.09 -22.57
CA TYR A 496 -13.12 -3.79 -23.48
C TYR A 496 -13.41 -3.01 -24.78
N HIS A 497 -12.65 -1.95 -25.08
CA HIS A 497 -12.62 -1.31 -26.40
C HIS A 497 -11.28 -1.52 -27.13
N PRO A 498 -11.28 -1.75 -28.46
CA PRO A 498 -10.06 -1.97 -29.22
C PRO A 498 -9.02 -0.85 -29.06
N GLY A 499 -7.74 -1.21 -28.88
CA GLY A 499 -6.62 -0.28 -28.82
C GLY A 499 -6.48 0.53 -27.52
N MET A 500 -7.37 0.37 -26.53
CA MET A 500 -7.31 1.19 -25.30
C MET A 500 -6.11 0.89 -24.41
N VAL A 501 -5.57 -0.33 -24.44
CA VAL A 501 -4.32 -0.68 -23.73
C VAL A 501 -3.18 0.24 -24.18
N ASP A 502 -2.96 0.37 -25.49
CA ASP A 502 -1.98 1.30 -26.07
C ASP A 502 -2.31 2.76 -25.78
N ALA A 503 -3.59 3.14 -25.93
CA ALA A 503 -4.00 4.53 -25.77
C ALA A 503 -3.74 5.06 -24.36
N TYR A 504 -4.03 4.26 -23.34
CA TYR A 504 -3.74 4.58 -21.95
C TYR A 504 -2.23 4.44 -21.63
N THR A 505 -1.51 3.49 -22.24
CA THR A 505 -0.04 3.40 -22.11
C THR A 505 0.64 4.68 -22.60
N LEU A 506 0.29 5.15 -23.80
CA LEU A 506 0.84 6.37 -24.39
C LEU A 506 0.38 7.65 -23.67
N GLY A 507 -0.82 7.60 -23.06
CA GLY A 507 -1.31 8.60 -22.11
C GLY A 507 -0.41 8.71 -20.88
N MET A 508 -0.30 7.63 -20.09
CA MET A 508 0.56 7.56 -18.91
C MET A 508 2.01 8.00 -19.17
N LEU A 509 2.58 7.60 -20.32
CA LEU A 509 3.93 7.96 -20.74
C LEU A 509 4.11 9.45 -21.05
N SER A 510 3.04 10.19 -21.32
CA SER A 510 3.11 11.57 -21.83
C SER A 510 2.34 12.60 -20.99
N GLN A 511 1.50 12.13 -20.06
CA GLN A 511 0.81 12.90 -19.05
C GLN A 511 1.76 13.18 -17.87
N VAL A 512 1.71 14.40 -17.33
CA VAL A 512 2.49 14.79 -16.14
C VAL A 512 1.86 14.23 -14.86
N SER A 513 2.69 13.76 -13.93
CA SER A 513 2.27 13.39 -12.58
C SER A 513 1.80 14.63 -11.78
N GLN A 514 0.97 14.45 -10.76
CA GLN A 514 0.82 15.50 -9.74
C GLN A 514 2.06 15.57 -8.85
N ALA A 515 2.22 16.69 -8.14
CA ALA A 515 3.34 16.95 -7.25
C ALA A 515 3.40 15.97 -6.06
N MET A 516 4.61 15.72 -5.55
CA MET A 516 4.83 15.00 -4.29
C MET A 516 4.73 16.02 -3.15
N ASP A 517 3.51 16.30 -2.71
CA ASP A 517 3.24 17.28 -1.65
C ASP A 517 2.05 16.85 -0.75
N ASN A 518 1.56 17.77 0.07
CA ASN A 518 0.44 17.51 0.97
C ASN A 518 -0.92 17.43 0.25
N SER A 519 -1.06 17.87 -1.00
CA SER A 519 -2.31 17.83 -1.75
C SER A 519 -2.62 16.41 -2.24
N ILE A 520 -3.87 16.00 -2.14
CA ILE A 520 -4.37 14.74 -2.68
C ILE A 520 -5.63 15.02 -3.48
N THR A 521 -5.74 14.47 -4.70
CA THR A 521 -6.88 14.76 -5.56
C THR A 521 -8.22 14.30 -4.96
N SER A 522 -9.25 15.14 -5.12
CA SER A 522 -10.65 14.90 -4.75
C SER A 522 -11.22 13.59 -5.32
N GLU A 523 -10.72 13.16 -6.48
CA GLU A 523 -11.08 11.88 -7.09
C GLU A 523 -10.78 10.66 -6.19
N VAL A 524 -9.89 10.81 -5.19
CA VAL A 524 -9.61 9.78 -4.16
C VAL A 524 -9.81 10.24 -2.72
N THR A 525 -9.93 11.54 -2.41
CA THR A 525 -10.31 12.00 -1.06
C THR A 525 -11.82 12.16 -0.85
N ASN A 526 -12.62 12.24 -1.92
CA ASN A 526 -14.08 12.33 -1.85
C ASN A 526 -14.79 11.27 -2.71
N HIS A 527 -14.13 10.75 -3.75
CA HIS A 527 -14.73 9.88 -4.77
C HIS A 527 -14.07 8.49 -4.90
N LEU A 528 -13.28 8.04 -3.91
CA LEU A 528 -12.63 6.71 -3.94
C LEU A 528 -13.67 5.59 -3.99
N PHE A 529 -13.62 4.75 -5.04
CA PHE A 529 -14.58 3.66 -5.27
C PHE A 529 -16.04 4.14 -5.23
N GLU A 530 -16.31 5.31 -5.81
CA GLU A 530 -17.68 5.83 -5.97
C GLU A 530 -18.57 4.79 -6.67
N GLU A 531 -19.70 4.45 -6.03
CA GLU A 531 -20.77 3.74 -6.70
C GLU A 531 -21.47 4.72 -7.68
N PRO A 532 -21.68 4.35 -8.96
CA PRO A 532 -22.24 5.26 -9.98
C PRO A 532 -23.60 5.91 -9.65
N THR A 533 -24.31 5.42 -8.64
CA THR A 533 -25.61 5.92 -8.16
C THR A 533 -25.52 6.87 -6.96
N LYS A 534 -24.35 7.02 -6.32
CA LYS A 534 -24.20 7.78 -5.07
C LYS A 534 -23.64 9.19 -5.24
N HIS A 535 -22.84 9.44 -6.27
CA HIS A 535 -22.16 10.74 -6.48
C HIS A 535 -21.24 11.16 -5.31
N PHE A 536 -20.77 10.17 -4.56
CA PHE A 536 -19.67 10.25 -3.60
C PHE A 536 -19.03 8.86 -3.40
N GLY A 537 -17.77 8.84 -2.99
CA GLY A 537 -17.03 7.64 -2.60
C GLY A 537 -16.48 7.74 -1.18
N ARG A 538 -15.35 7.07 -0.93
CA ARG A 538 -14.58 7.12 0.32
C ARG A 538 -13.41 8.11 0.21
N ASP A 539 -12.65 8.25 1.29
CA ASP A 539 -11.44 9.08 1.38
C ASP A 539 -10.19 8.22 1.61
N LEU A 540 -9.30 8.18 0.62
CA LEU A 540 -8.06 7.42 0.65
C LEU A 540 -7.06 7.96 1.67
N ALA A 541 -6.97 9.28 1.86
CA ALA A 541 -6.06 9.91 2.81
C ALA A 541 -6.51 9.63 4.26
N ALA A 542 -7.81 9.75 4.53
CA ALA A 542 -8.39 9.35 5.82
C ALA A 542 -8.18 7.85 6.09
N ILE A 543 -8.36 6.99 5.08
CA ILE A 543 -8.10 5.54 5.19
C ILE A 543 -6.61 5.26 5.46
N ASN A 544 -5.68 5.98 4.84
CA ASN A 544 -4.23 5.81 5.10
C ASN A 544 -3.88 6.13 6.56
N ILE A 545 -4.37 7.27 7.05
CA ILE A 545 -4.17 7.72 8.45
C ILE A 545 -4.78 6.70 9.43
N ALA A 546 -6.04 6.32 9.22
CA ALA A 546 -6.73 5.34 10.07
C ALA A 546 -6.04 3.96 10.06
N ARG A 547 -5.57 3.51 8.88
CA ARG A 547 -4.87 2.23 8.71
C ARG A 547 -3.54 2.23 9.45
N ALA A 548 -2.75 3.31 9.36
CA ALA A 548 -1.49 3.45 10.09
C ALA A 548 -1.71 3.41 11.62
N ARG A 549 -2.74 4.08 12.14
CA ARG A 549 -3.11 4.04 13.57
C ARG A 549 -3.55 2.64 14.03
N GLU A 550 -4.33 1.91 13.23
CA GLU A 550 -4.75 0.52 13.51
C GLU A 550 -3.60 -0.50 13.39
N HIS A 551 -2.61 -0.20 12.54
CA HIS A 551 -1.38 -0.97 12.40
C HIS A 551 -0.38 -0.67 13.53
N GLY A 552 -0.70 0.24 14.44
CA GLY A 552 0.18 0.65 15.55
C GLY A 552 1.47 1.30 15.05
N ILE A 553 1.43 2.01 13.92
CA ILE A 553 2.59 2.75 13.40
C ILE A 553 2.84 3.96 14.31
N PRO A 554 4.06 4.10 14.90
CA PRO A 554 4.43 5.30 15.66
C PRO A 554 4.30 6.60 14.84
N GLY A 555 4.17 7.73 15.53
CA GLY A 555 4.12 9.06 14.91
C GLY A 555 5.40 9.43 14.16
N TYR A 556 5.32 10.48 13.33
CA TYR A 556 6.38 10.95 12.44
C TYR A 556 7.73 11.18 13.16
N MET A 557 7.72 11.78 14.36
CA MET A 557 8.93 12.01 15.17
C MET A 557 9.74 10.73 15.47
N ALA A 558 9.06 9.61 15.72
CA ALA A 558 9.73 8.35 16.02
C ALA A 558 10.56 7.84 14.82
N TYR A 559 10.12 8.13 13.60
CA TYR A 559 10.83 7.78 12.37
C TYR A 559 11.90 8.80 11.99
N ARG A 560 11.72 10.09 12.26
CA ARG A 560 12.83 11.08 12.19
C ARG A 560 14.03 10.60 13.01
N LYS A 561 13.77 10.21 14.26
CA LYS A 561 14.78 9.66 15.18
C LYS A 561 15.41 8.35 14.69
N LEU A 562 14.63 7.43 14.10
CA LEU A 562 15.16 6.21 13.47
C LEU A 562 16.14 6.54 12.34
N CYS A 563 15.83 7.56 11.56
CA CYS A 563 16.59 8.00 10.39
C CYS A 563 17.77 8.93 10.73
N GLY A 564 18.05 9.16 12.02
CA GLY A 564 19.15 10.03 12.46
C GLY A 564 18.92 11.53 12.18
N LEU A 565 17.66 11.94 11.98
CA LEU A 565 17.27 13.34 11.77
C LEU A 565 16.96 14.04 13.10
N ASP A 566 17.06 15.36 13.12
CA ASP A 566 16.78 16.17 14.30
C ASP A 566 15.33 16.02 14.79
N ASP A 567 15.19 15.98 16.12
CA ASP A 567 13.96 15.82 16.89
C ASP A 567 13.21 17.16 17.01
N MET A 568 11.92 17.20 16.64
CA MET A 568 11.11 18.43 16.67
C MET A 568 10.15 18.37 17.85
N LYS A 569 10.39 19.21 18.86
CA LYS A 569 9.65 19.19 20.14
C LYS A 569 8.56 20.25 20.18
N THR A 570 8.66 21.24 19.32
CA THR A 570 7.72 22.34 19.15
C THR A 570 7.25 22.40 17.70
N TRP A 571 6.13 23.08 17.48
CA TRP A 571 5.67 23.39 16.13
C TRP A 571 6.64 24.29 15.38
N ASP A 572 7.43 25.09 16.10
CA ASP A 572 8.43 25.99 15.51
C ASP A 572 9.61 25.26 14.86
N ASP A 573 9.97 24.09 15.40
CA ASP A 573 11.00 23.23 14.82
C ASP A 573 10.58 22.67 13.44
N MET A 574 9.28 22.69 13.10
CA MET A 574 8.72 22.08 11.89
C MET A 574 8.70 23.01 10.66
N TRP A 575 8.73 24.34 10.83
CA TRP A 575 8.58 25.32 9.73
C TRP A 575 9.63 25.19 8.60
N ASN A 576 10.84 24.70 8.91
CA ASN A 576 11.91 24.54 7.92
C ASN A 576 11.90 23.17 7.21
N HIS A 577 10.94 22.30 7.53
CA HIS A 577 10.89 20.91 7.05
C HIS A 577 9.54 20.51 6.44
N LEU A 578 8.50 21.32 6.66
CA LEU A 578 7.14 21.14 6.19
C LEU A 578 6.59 22.52 5.75
N PRO A 579 5.68 22.59 4.76
CA PRO A 579 5.08 23.85 4.36
C PRO A 579 4.39 24.57 5.53
N ASN A 580 4.54 25.90 5.59
CA ASN A 580 3.99 26.70 6.69
C ASN A 580 2.45 26.62 6.78
N THR A 581 1.74 26.33 5.70
CA THR A 581 0.30 26.02 5.77
C THR A 581 0.05 24.73 6.53
N THR A 582 0.73 23.65 6.15
CA THR A 582 0.67 22.32 6.80
C THR A 582 0.96 22.39 8.30
N VAL A 583 2.03 23.09 8.72
CA VAL A 583 2.39 23.22 10.15
C VAL A 583 1.33 23.98 10.94
N LYS A 584 0.71 25.03 10.38
CA LYS A 584 -0.44 25.72 11.00
C LYS A 584 -1.65 24.79 11.16
N HIS A 585 -1.92 23.95 10.17
CA HIS A 585 -2.99 22.96 10.27
C HIS A 585 -2.69 21.91 11.34
N TYR A 586 -1.46 21.40 11.45
CA TYR A 586 -1.10 20.47 12.52
C TYR A 586 -1.19 21.08 13.92
N LEU A 587 -0.73 22.32 14.10
CA LEU A 587 -0.87 23.09 15.35
C LEU A 587 -2.34 23.19 15.82
N ASN A 588 -3.27 23.33 14.89
CA ASN A 588 -4.71 23.43 15.20
C ASN A 588 -5.40 22.08 15.41
N LEU A 589 -4.80 20.98 14.95
CA LEU A 589 -5.39 19.63 14.97
C LEU A 589 -4.84 18.76 16.10
N TYR A 590 -3.53 18.69 16.27
CA TYR A 590 -2.87 17.74 17.17
C TYR A 590 -2.37 18.41 18.45
N SER A 591 -2.40 17.68 19.58
CA SER A 591 -1.89 18.18 20.88
C SER A 591 -0.38 18.46 20.87
N HIS A 592 0.42 17.68 20.13
CA HIS A 592 1.90 17.74 20.15
C HIS A 592 2.51 17.22 18.82
N PRO A 593 3.71 17.68 18.38
CA PRO A 593 4.39 17.16 17.17
C PRO A 593 4.59 15.64 17.12
N ASP A 594 4.81 15.00 18.27
CA ASP A 594 4.87 13.52 18.42
C ASP A 594 3.61 12.80 17.91
N ASP A 595 2.46 13.48 17.92
CA ASP A 595 1.16 12.88 17.62
C ASP A 595 0.87 12.83 16.12
N VAL A 596 1.58 13.61 15.30
CA VAL A 596 1.37 13.68 13.85
C VAL A 596 1.61 12.32 13.19
N ASP A 597 0.66 11.90 12.36
CA ASP A 597 0.68 10.59 11.68
C ASP A 597 1.79 10.51 10.62
N LEU A 598 2.55 9.41 10.63
CA LEU A 598 3.69 9.19 9.72
C LEU A 598 3.35 9.42 8.25
N TRP A 599 2.20 8.95 7.78
CA TRP A 599 1.81 9.13 6.37
C TRP A 599 1.55 10.60 6.05
N SER A 600 0.77 11.30 6.87
CA SER A 600 0.41 12.71 6.64
C SER A 600 1.63 13.61 6.60
N ALA A 601 2.52 13.50 7.59
CA ALA A 601 3.75 14.30 7.60
C ALA A 601 4.72 13.88 6.50
N GLY A 602 4.88 12.59 6.23
CA GLY A 602 5.85 12.11 5.25
C GLY A 602 5.50 12.43 3.79
N VAL A 603 4.21 12.58 3.44
CA VAL A 603 3.82 13.14 2.13
C VAL A 603 4.00 14.65 2.07
N SER A 604 3.89 15.34 3.21
CA SER A 604 4.02 16.79 3.31
C SER A 604 5.47 17.27 3.44
N GLU A 605 6.40 16.39 3.80
CA GLU A 605 7.80 16.70 4.12
C GLU A 605 8.54 17.24 2.89
N LEU A 606 9.25 18.37 3.05
CA LEU A 606 9.98 19.00 1.96
C LEU A 606 10.99 18.02 1.34
N LYS A 607 10.92 17.88 0.01
CA LYS A 607 11.72 16.92 -0.77
C LYS A 607 13.21 17.07 -0.52
N SER A 608 13.90 15.93 -0.38
CA SER A 608 15.37 15.91 -0.33
C SER A 608 15.97 16.26 -1.70
N PRO A 609 17.20 16.79 -1.74
CA PRO A 609 18.08 16.54 -2.88
C PRO A 609 17.61 17.16 -4.20
N ASP A 610 17.71 16.48 -5.34
CA ASP A 610 18.10 15.08 -5.64
C ASP A 610 16.99 13.99 -5.57
N SER A 611 15.90 14.15 -4.79
CA SER A 611 14.78 13.19 -4.63
C SER A 611 13.42 13.85 -4.85
N ILE A 612 12.34 13.05 -5.01
CA ILE A 612 10.96 13.57 -4.95
C ILE A 612 10.35 13.49 -3.55
N VAL A 613 10.81 12.59 -2.68
CA VAL A 613 10.25 12.39 -1.33
C VAL A 613 11.09 13.09 -0.25
N GLY A 614 10.45 13.37 0.89
CA GLY A 614 11.11 13.91 2.07
C GLY A 614 12.08 12.91 2.75
N PRO A 615 13.08 13.40 3.51
CA PRO A 615 14.10 12.59 4.19
C PRO A 615 13.62 11.33 4.93
N VAL A 616 12.48 11.37 5.63
CA VAL A 616 11.96 10.21 6.38
C VAL A 616 11.46 9.12 5.45
N PHE A 617 10.75 9.49 4.39
CA PHE A 617 10.31 8.52 3.38
C PHE A 617 11.50 8.00 2.56
N SER A 618 12.45 8.84 2.16
CA SER A 618 13.71 8.39 1.53
C SER A 618 14.40 7.31 2.38
N CYS A 619 14.54 7.55 3.69
CA CYS A 619 15.15 6.64 4.64
C CYS A 619 14.39 5.29 4.76
N ILE A 620 13.07 5.31 5.02
CA ILE A 620 12.28 4.08 5.20
C ILE A 620 12.26 3.24 3.91
N ILE A 621 12.10 3.89 2.75
CA ILE A 621 12.07 3.24 1.44
C ILE A 621 13.45 2.65 1.13
N ALA A 622 14.53 3.44 1.24
CA ALA A 622 15.89 2.96 0.95
C ALA A 622 16.35 1.84 1.91
N MET A 623 16.00 1.92 3.20
CA MET A 623 16.22 0.82 4.16
C MET A 623 15.48 -0.46 3.79
N THR A 624 14.30 -0.35 3.15
CA THR A 624 13.49 -1.50 2.76
C THR A 624 14.05 -2.11 1.49
N PHE A 625 14.21 -1.34 0.41
CA PHE A 625 14.81 -1.84 -0.84
C PHE A 625 16.24 -2.37 -0.65
N LYS A 626 17.04 -1.78 0.25
CA LYS A 626 18.36 -2.37 0.59
C LYS A 626 18.23 -3.81 1.08
N ARG A 627 17.30 -4.09 2.00
CA ARG A 627 17.04 -5.44 2.52
C ARG A 627 16.47 -6.37 1.45
N LEU A 628 15.62 -5.88 0.57
CA LEU A 628 15.10 -6.66 -0.56
C LEU A 628 16.20 -7.09 -1.53
N LYS A 629 17.16 -6.21 -1.82
CA LYS A 629 18.31 -6.54 -2.67
C LYS A 629 19.24 -7.57 -2.05
N ILE A 630 19.67 -7.35 -0.80
CA ILE A 630 20.73 -8.16 -0.16
C ILE A 630 20.20 -9.38 0.60
N GLY A 631 18.92 -9.40 0.98
CA GLY A 631 18.28 -10.52 1.66
C GLY A 631 17.64 -11.55 0.71
N ASP A 632 17.68 -11.33 -0.60
CA ASP A 632 17.08 -12.19 -1.61
C ASP A 632 18.11 -13.08 -2.30
N ARG A 633 18.04 -14.40 -2.08
CA ARG A 633 18.89 -15.40 -2.74
C ARG A 633 18.69 -15.41 -4.27
N PHE A 634 17.49 -15.09 -4.73
CA PHE A 634 17.12 -14.99 -6.13
C PHE A 634 17.24 -13.55 -6.67
N TRP A 635 17.99 -12.66 -5.99
CA TRP A 635 18.40 -11.38 -6.59
C TRP A 635 19.18 -11.66 -7.88
N TYR A 636 18.75 -11.04 -8.99
CA TYR A 636 19.21 -11.46 -10.32
C TYR A 636 20.73 -11.35 -10.54
N GLU A 637 21.43 -10.46 -9.84
CA GLU A 637 22.89 -10.31 -9.97
C GLU A 637 23.72 -11.34 -9.17
N ASN A 638 23.09 -12.21 -8.37
CA ASN A 638 23.81 -13.16 -7.52
C ASN A 638 24.53 -14.26 -8.34
N GLN A 639 25.73 -14.65 -7.89
CA GLN A 639 26.49 -15.78 -8.43
C GLN A 639 26.58 -16.96 -7.44
N GLY A 640 26.86 -18.15 -7.98
CA GLY A 640 27.18 -19.34 -7.20
C GLY A 640 26.00 -20.22 -6.81
N PHE A 641 24.76 -19.80 -7.12
CA PHE A 641 23.54 -20.59 -6.89
C PHE A 641 23.09 -21.30 -8.17
N GLN A 642 22.29 -22.35 -8.03
CA GLN A 642 21.62 -23.03 -9.17
C GLN A 642 20.74 -22.07 -10.00
N ASN A 643 20.27 -20.98 -9.40
CA ASN A 643 19.49 -19.92 -10.02
C ASN A 643 20.33 -18.75 -10.56
N SER A 644 21.66 -18.83 -10.56
CA SER A 644 22.48 -17.74 -11.08
C SER A 644 22.48 -17.69 -12.61
N PHE A 645 22.07 -16.55 -13.17
CA PHE A 645 22.22 -16.29 -14.61
C PHE A 645 23.68 -16.35 -15.05
N THR A 646 23.93 -16.74 -16.31
CA THR A 646 25.27 -16.62 -16.89
C THR A 646 25.65 -15.15 -17.11
N LYS A 647 26.94 -14.83 -17.20
CA LYS A 647 27.40 -13.48 -17.57
C LYS A 647 26.87 -13.01 -18.93
N GLY A 648 26.53 -13.94 -19.83
CA GLY A 648 25.84 -13.62 -21.08
C GLY A 648 24.44 -13.10 -20.81
N GLN A 649 23.61 -13.93 -20.18
CA GLN A 649 22.24 -13.64 -19.79
C GLN A 649 22.11 -12.33 -18.99
N LEU A 650 23.00 -12.10 -18.02
CA LEU A 650 23.02 -10.86 -17.24
C LEU A 650 23.24 -9.60 -18.09
N ARG A 651 24.08 -9.66 -19.13
CA ARG A 651 24.28 -8.49 -20.01
C ARG A 651 23.05 -8.20 -20.84
N GLU A 652 22.22 -9.19 -21.15
CA GLU A 652 20.97 -8.96 -21.89
C GLU A 652 19.86 -8.43 -20.97
N ILE A 653 19.75 -8.94 -19.73
CA ILE A 653 18.88 -8.39 -18.69
C ILE A 653 19.21 -6.91 -18.42
N LYS A 654 20.51 -6.57 -18.26
CA LYS A 654 20.98 -5.22 -17.94
C LYS A 654 20.86 -4.18 -19.07
N LYS A 655 20.45 -4.59 -20.28
CA LYS A 655 20.09 -3.68 -21.39
C LYS A 655 18.60 -3.35 -21.41
N TYR A 656 17.77 -4.20 -20.80
CA TYR A 656 16.33 -4.15 -20.94
C TYR A 656 15.74 -2.96 -20.17
N THR A 657 14.76 -2.28 -20.77
CA THR A 657 14.13 -1.08 -20.21
C THR A 657 12.62 -1.23 -20.15
N LEU A 658 11.97 -0.42 -19.32
CA LEU A 658 10.52 -0.32 -19.29
C LEU A 658 9.96 0.13 -20.66
N SER A 659 10.69 0.99 -21.37
CA SER A 659 10.34 1.37 -22.75
C SER A 659 10.39 0.18 -23.73
N ARG A 660 11.37 -0.74 -23.59
CA ARG A 660 11.40 -1.99 -24.36
C ARG A 660 10.20 -2.89 -24.01
N LEU A 661 9.84 -3.03 -22.73
CA LEU A 661 8.64 -3.77 -22.34
C LEU A 661 7.41 -3.28 -23.11
N PHE A 662 7.17 -1.97 -23.13
CA PHE A 662 6.03 -1.39 -23.87
C PHE A 662 6.14 -1.55 -25.39
N CYS A 663 7.33 -1.46 -25.97
CA CYS A 663 7.55 -1.77 -27.39
C CYS A 663 7.22 -3.24 -27.75
N ASN A 664 7.53 -4.19 -26.87
CA ASN A 664 7.27 -5.62 -27.10
C ASN A 664 5.78 -5.98 -26.93
N THR A 665 5.09 -5.29 -26.02
CA THR A 665 3.76 -5.68 -25.51
C THR A 665 2.61 -4.85 -26.06
N GLY A 666 2.87 -3.61 -26.48
CA GLY A 666 1.89 -2.75 -27.15
C GLY A 666 1.50 -3.27 -28.53
N ASP A 667 0.33 -2.86 -29.01
CA ASP A 667 -0.27 -3.29 -30.27
C ASP A 667 0.26 -2.51 -31.49
N ASN A 668 0.47 -1.20 -31.36
CA ASN A 668 0.94 -0.27 -32.40
C ASN A 668 1.79 0.89 -31.83
N ILE A 669 2.55 0.65 -30.76
CA ILE A 669 3.54 1.60 -30.22
C ILE A 669 4.77 1.60 -31.13
N GLN A 670 4.89 2.60 -32.02
CA GLN A 670 5.97 2.69 -33.00
C GLN A 670 7.19 3.47 -32.50
N THR A 671 6.95 4.47 -31.65
CA THR A 671 7.96 5.34 -31.04
C THR A 671 7.66 5.54 -29.56
N ILE A 672 8.72 5.63 -28.75
CA ILE A 672 8.64 5.80 -27.30
C ILE A 672 9.86 6.58 -26.79
N GLN A 673 9.74 7.30 -25.69
CA GLN A 673 10.90 7.94 -25.07
C GLN A 673 11.88 6.93 -24.46
N ARG A 674 13.16 7.31 -24.33
CA ARG A 674 14.21 6.43 -23.78
C ARG A 674 13.94 5.99 -22.33
N LYS A 675 13.46 6.91 -21.49
CA LYS A 675 13.11 6.69 -20.08
C LYS A 675 11.60 6.82 -19.90
N ALA A 676 10.91 5.70 -19.74
CA ALA A 676 9.44 5.65 -19.69
C ALA A 676 8.82 6.43 -18.52
N LEU A 677 9.48 6.40 -17.37
CA LEU A 677 9.04 7.04 -16.12
C LEU A 677 9.19 8.58 -16.13
N LEU A 678 9.83 9.12 -17.17
CA LEU A 678 10.01 10.56 -17.37
C LEU A 678 9.24 11.02 -18.60
N LEU A 679 8.84 12.30 -18.60
CA LEU A 679 8.21 12.93 -19.74
C LEU A 679 9.16 12.95 -20.96
N PRO A 680 8.63 12.85 -22.19
CA PRO A 680 9.40 12.98 -23.40
C PRO A 680 9.97 14.40 -23.55
N HIS A 681 11.24 14.51 -23.93
CA HIS A 681 11.92 15.78 -24.22
C HIS A 681 12.83 15.63 -25.43
N PHE A 682 12.87 16.61 -26.34
CA PHE A 682 13.51 16.47 -27.65
C PHE A 682 15.04 16.26 -27.59
N GLU A 683 15.71 16.68 -26.52
CA GLU A 683 17.15 16.45 -26.28
C GLU A 683 17.40 15.33 -25.26
N ASP A 684 16.97 15.51 -24.01
CA ASP A 684 17.31 14.61 -22.89
C ASP A 684 16.59 13.24 -22.91
N ASN A 685 15.36 13.20 -23.43
CA ASN A 685 14.52 12.01 -23.40
C ASN A 685 13.68 11.86 -24.69
N PRO A 686 14.33 11.81 -25.87
CA PRO A 686 13.63 11.89 -27.14
C PRO A 686 12.80 10.63 -27.39
N ARG A 687 11.69 10.79 -28.10
CA ARG A 687 10.95 9.65 -28.64
C ARG A 687 11.74 9.06 -29.81
N VAL A 688 12.14 7.81 -29.66
CA VAL A 688 12.92 7.03 -30.63
C VAL A 688 12.08 5.85 -31.14
N SER A 689 12.47 5.22 -32.23
CA SER A 689 11.74 4.06 -32.74
C SER A 689 11.91 2.85 -31.82
N CYS A 690 10.83 2.09 -31.60
CA CYS A 690 10.88 0.77 -30.96
C CYS A 690 11.75 -0.27 -31.71
N LYS A 691 12.17 0.04 -32.94
CA LYS A 691 13.11 -0.79 -33.74
C LYS A 691 14.55 -0.28 -33.71
N SER A 692 14.82 0.81 -32.99
CA SER A 692 16.18 1.38 -32.85
C SER A 692 17.04 0.57 -31.87
N GLN A 693 18.36 0.70 -31.98
CA GLN A 693 19.33 0.11 -31.04
C GLN A 693 19.41 0.88 -29.70
N GLU A 694 18.78 2.06 -29.61
CA GLU A 694 18.56 2.80 -28.36
C GLU A 694 17.45 2.14 -27.51
N ILE A 695 16.58 1.41 -28.21
CA ILE A 695 15.52 0.47 -27.83
C ILE A 695 15.88 -0.96 -27.39
N PRO A 696 17.08 -1.39 -26.93
CA PRO A 696 17.53 -2.79 -27.10
C PRO A 696 16.55 -3.84 -26.53
N ASP A 697 16.35 -4.96 -27.24
CA ASP A 697 15.63 -6.15 -26.73
C ASP A 697 16.62 -7.19 -26.20
N ILE A 698 16.12 -8.14 -25.41
CA ILE A 698 16.89 -9.23 -24.82
C ILE A 698 17.19 -10.34 -25.85
N ASP A 699 18.46 -10.74 -25.97
CA ASP A 699 18.83 -11.91 -26.79
C ASP A 699 18.58 -13.21 -26.01
N LEU A 700 17.42 -13.82 -26.24
CA LEU A 700 17.02 -15.10 -25.62
C LEU A 700 17.84 -16.30 -26.11
N SER A 701 18.65 -16.19 -27.17
CA SER A 701 19.50 -17.31 -27.61
C SER A 701 20.53 -17.73 -26.55
N LEU A 702 20.84 -16.84 -25.60
CA LEU A 702 21.68 -17.11 -24.44
C LEU A 702 21.00 -17.97 -23.35
N TRP A 703 19.72 -18.33 -23.53
CA TRP A 703 19.01 -19.35 -22.74
C TRP A 703 18.92 -20.69 -23.45
N LYS A 704 19.62 -20.87 -24.57
CA LYS A 704 19.70 -22.18 -25.23
C LYS A 704 20.38 -23.21 -24.34
N ASP A 705 19.66 -24.28 -24.03
CA ASP A 705 20.22 -25.42 -23.30
C ASP A 705 21.20 -26.19 -24.20
N SER A 706 22.32 -26.59 -23.60
CA SER A 706 23.41 -27.30 -24.28
C SER A 706 23.59 -28.73 -23.73
N SER A 707 22.76 -29.16 -22.77
CA SER A 707 22.99 -30.37 -21.98
C SER A 707 22.31 -31.63 -22.53
N ASN A 708 22.87 -32.16 -23.62
CA ASN A 708 22.53 -33.45 -24.28
C ASN A 708 21.16 -33.46 -25.01
N PHE A 709 20.94 -34.19 -26.11
CA PHE A 709 21.63 -35.38 -26.66
C PHE A 709 21.92 -35.30 -28.17
N GLU A 710 22.64 -36.30 -28.67
CA GLU A 710 22.94 -36.58 -30.08
C GLU A 710 21.69 -36.81 -30.96
N ASP A 711 21.89 -36.96 -32.28
CA ASP A 711 20.89 -37.12 -33.35
C ASP A 711 19.96 -38.35 -33.25
N GLU A 712 19.17 -38.49 -32.17
CA GLU A 712 18.06 -39.44 -32.11
C GLU A 712 16.69 -38.73 -32.04
N LYS A 713 16.04 -38.73 -33.22
CA LYS A 713 14.58 -38.59 -33.42
C LYS A 713 13.98 -37.25 -33.01
N LEU A 714 14.15 -36.27 -33.91
CA LEU A 714 13.05 -35.38 -34.24
C LEU A 714 11.77 -36.20 -34.48
N PRO A 715 10.64 -35.90 -33.81
CA PRO A 715 9.34 -36.17 -34.38
C PRO A 715 9.24 -35.41 -35.71
N ALA A 716 8.93 -36.10 -36.80
CA ALA A 716 8.64 -35.42 -38.06
C ALA A 716 7.43 -34.48 -37.89
N SER A 717 7.39 -33.41 -38.69
CA SER A 717 6.40 -32.31 -38.64
C SER A 717 6.30 -31.57 -37.29
N LEU A 718 7.21 -30.60 -37.12
CA LEU A 718 6.88 -29.33 -36.46
C LEU A 718 6.02 -28.50 -37.44
N ASP A 719 4.81 -28.97 -37.72
CA ASP A 719 3.79 -28.09 -38.28
C ASP A 719 3.52 -26.99 -37.25
N VAL A 720 3.51 -25.74 -37.71
CA VAL A 720 3.17 -24.60 -36.88
C VAL A 720 1.68 -24.69 -36.55
N PHE A 721 1.35 -25.43 -35.51
CA PHE A 721 0.04 -25.40 -34.88
C PHE A 721 -0.15 -24.01 -34.25
N LEU A 722 -0.63 -23.08 -35.09
CA LEU A 722 -1.71 -22.21 -34.65
C LEU A 722 -2.71 -23.11 -33.93
N ALA A 723 -2.80 -22.98 -32.60
CA ALA A 723 -3.77 -23.72 -31.82
C ALA A 723 -5.15 -23.52 -32.50
N PRO A 724 -5.91 -24.60 -32.77
CA PRO A 724 -7.24 -24.45 -33.31
C PRO A 724 -8.00 -23.49 -32.40
N TYR A 725 -8.60 -22.45 -32.99
CA TYR A 725 -9.53 -21.61 -32.28
C TYR A 725 -10.75 -22.48 -31.95
N GLU A 726 -10.71 -23.18 -30.82
CA GLU A 726 -11.90 -23.73 -30.19
C GLU A 726 -12.74 -22.56 -29.72
N THR A 727 -13.59 -22.09 -30.64
CA THR A 727 -14.78 -21.35 -30.29
C THR A 727 -15.59 -22.24 -29.36
N TYR A 728 -15.51 -22.01 -28.05
CA TYR A 728 -16.47 -22.55 -27.10
C TYR A 728 -17.87 -22.24 -27.64
N PRO A 729 -18.66 -23.25 -28.06
CA PRO A 729 -20.07 -23.04 -28.26
C PRO A 729 -20.67 -22.78 -26.87
N PRO A 730 -21.65 -21.88 -26.72
CA PRO A 730 -22.45 -21.88 -25.50
C PRO A 730 -23.06 -23.28 -25.31
N PRO A 731 -23.13 -23.81 -24.07
CA PRO A 731 -23.59 -25.17 -23.83
C PRO A 731 -24.98 -25.39 -24.42
N LYS A 732 -25.06 -26.33 -25.38
CA LYS A 732 -26.33 -26.79 -25.96
C LYS A 732 -26.86 -27.93 -25.11
N ASP A 733 -27.72 -27.61 -24.15
CA ASP A 733 -28.57 -28.63 -23.52
C ASP A 733 -29.61 -29.15 -24.53
N PRO A 734 -29.73 -30.47 -24.75
CA PRO A 734 -30.78 -31.06 -25.57
C PRO A 734 -32.02 -31.38 -24.72
N TYR A 735 -32.69 -30.35 -24.20
CA TYR A 735 -34.01 -30.54 -23.57
C TYR A 735 -35.15 -30.18 -24.54
N SER A 736 -35.62 -31.17 -25.28
CA SER A 736 -36.80 -31.06 -26.14
C SER A 736 -38.08 -31.02 -25.28
N PRO A 737 -38.87 -29.93 -25.29
CA PRO A 737 -40.14 -29.90 -24.58
C PRO A 737 -41.20 -30.75 -25.32
N PRO A 738 -42.10 -31.44 -24.60
CA PRO A 738 -43.26 -32.07 -25.21
C PRO A 738 -44.15 -31.02 -25.87
N LYS A 739 -44.62 -31.30 -27.09
CA LYS A 739 -45.72 -30.54 -27.69
C LYS A 739 -47.04 -31.07 -27.14
N ASP A 740 -47.60 -30.37 -26.16
CA ASP A 740 -49.03 -30.45 -25.87
C ASP A 740 -49.65 -29.05 -25.90
N SER A 741 -50.74 -28.94 -26.65
CA SER A 741 -51.46 -27.68 -26.87
C SER A 741 -52.37 -27.36 -25.71
N TYR A 742 -52.18 -26.21 -25.05
CA TYR A 742 -53.20 -25.63 -24.18
C TYR A 742 -53.37 -24.12 -24.41
N THR A 743 -54.62 -23.70 -24.47
CA THR A 743 -55.07 -22.33 -24.74
C THR A 743 -55.05 -21.46 -23.49
N LEU A 744 -54.76 -20.17 -23.67
CA LEU A 744 -54.77 -19.14 -22.62
C LEU A 744 -56.17 -18.88 -22.04
N PRO A 745 -56.35 -18.95 -20.71
CA PRO A 745 -57.36 -18.18 -19.99
C PRO A 745 -56.84 -16.76 -19.71
N LYS A 746 -57.74 -15.77 -19.71
CA LYS A 746 -57.43 -14.39 -19.31
C LYS A 746 -57.74 -14.17 -17.83
N ASP A 747 -56.84 -13.47 -17.13
CA ASP A 747 -57.06 -12.68 -15.90
C ASP A 747 -57.59 -13.42 -14.64
N PRO A 748 -57.63 -12.77 -13.46
CA PRO A 748 -56.63 -11.85 -12.88
C PRO A 748 -56.30 -12.22 -11.41
N TYR A 749 -55.09 -11.99 -10.89
CA TYR A 749 -54.88 -12.11 -9.42
C TYR A 749 -53.85 -11.16 -8.79
N ALA A 750 -54.19 -10.72 -7.58
CA ALA A 750 -53.48 -9.76 -6.72
C ALA A 750 -52.45 -10.45 -5.79
N PRO A 751 -51.50 -9.72 -5.18
CA PRO A 751 -50.46 -10.32 -4.35
C PRO A 751 -50.99 -10.92 -3.03
N PRO A 752 -50.29 -11.90 -2.43
CA PRO A 752 -50.76 -12.59 -1.23
C PRO A 752 -50.77 -11.69 0.02
N LYS A 753 -51.81 -11.82 0.83
CA LYS A 753 -51.78 -11.44 2.25
C LYS A 753 -51.63 -12.73 3.06
N ASP A 754 -50.58 -12.83 3.85
CA ASP A 754 -50.38 -13.94 4.80
C ASP A 754 -50.58 -13.44 6.24
N PRO A 755 -51.41 -14.08 7.09
CA PRO A 755 -51.73 -13.59 8.42
C PRO A 755 -50.84 -14.20 9.51
N TYR A 756 -49.63 -13.65 9.70
CA TYR A 756 -48.81 -14.05 10.86
C TYR A 756 -49.34 -13.42 12.16
N SER A 757 -49.78 -14.26 13.10
CA SER A 757 -50.19 -13.84 14.45
C SER A 757 -49.07 -14.15 15.46
N PRO A 758 -48.57 -13.16 16.23
CA PRO A 758 -47.53 -13.39 17.21
C PRO A 758 -48.05 -14.11 18.48
N PRO A 759 -47.19 -14.84 19.22
CA PRO A 759 -47.59 -15.47 20.48
C PRO A 759 -47.95 -14.43 21.55
N LYS A 760 -48.99 -14.72 22.34
CA LYS A 760 -49.28 -13.98 23.58
C LYS A 760 -48.51 -14.60 24.74
N GLU A 761 -47.41 -13.97 25.15
CA GLU A 761 -46.87 -14.12 26.50
C GLU A 761 -47.07 -12.83 27.28
N SER A 762 -47.64 -12.96 28.48
CA SER A 762 -47.96 -11.84 29.36
C SER A 762 -46.78 -11.52 30.27
N TYR A 763 -46.07 -10.41 29.99
CA TYR A 763 -45.14 -9.82 30.95
C TYR A 763 -45.76 -8.59 31.60
N THR A 764 -45.92 -8.66 32.92
CA THR A 764 -46.37 -7.54 33.76
C THR A 764 -45.20 -6.59 34.01
N LEU A 765 -45.38 -5.31 33.69
CA LEU A 765 -44.44 -4.26 34.06
C LEU A 765 -44.45 -4.07 35.59
N PRO A 766 -43.27 -4.04 36.26
CA PRO A 766 -43.16 -3.48 37.58
C PRO A 766 -43.55 -2.00 37.54
N LYS A 767 -44.54 -1.62 38.35
CA LYS A 767 -44.77 -0.20 38.68
C LYS A 767 -43.81 0.17 39.79
N ASP A 768 -42.98 1.18 39.56
CA ASP A 768 -42.48 2.05 40.64
C ASP A 768 -42.50 3.51 40.16
N PRO A 769 -42.63 4.49 41.08
CA PRO A 769 -43.26 5.76 40.74
C PRO A 769 -42.26 6.86 40.40
N TYR A 770 -42.65 7.72 39.47
CA TYR A 770 -42.07 9.05 39.33
C TYR A 770 -42.24 9.83 40.64
N VAL A 771 -41.12 10.20 41.27
CA VAL A 771 -41.07 11.14 42.39
C VAL A 771 -40.49 12.46 41.87
N GLN A 772 -41.13 13.58 42.22
CA GLN A 772 -40.71 14.91 41.80
C GLN A 772 -39.38 15.33 42.46
N PRO A 773 -38.50 16.09 41.78
CA PRO A 773 -37.32 16.65 42.40
C PRO A 773 -37.71 17.78 43.37
N THR A 774 -37.44 17.57 44.66
CA THR A 774 -37.59 18.59 45.70
C THR A 774 -36.36 19.50 45.77
N LYS A 775 -36.55 20.73 46.23
CA LYS A 775 -35.50 21.74 46.36
C LYS A 775 -34.50 21.41 47.47
N GLY A 776 -33.22 21.58 47.14
CA GLY A 776 -32.25 22.25 48.02
C GLY A 776 -31.48 21.40 49.04
N SER A 777 -30.18 21.31 48.81
CA SER A 777 -29.17 21.51 49.87
C SER A 777 -27.87 22.04 49.24
N HIS A 778 -27.21 22.96 49.94
CA HIS A 778 -25.96 23.58 49.49
C HIS A 778 -24.79 22.60 49.60
N VAL A 779 -23.99 22.50 48.55
CA VAL A 779 -22.57 22.15 48.67
C VAL A 779 -21.78 23.18 47.87
N THR A 780 -20.91 23.90 48.56
CA THR A 780 -20.00 24.90 48.00
C THR A 780 -18.95 24.19 47.15
N ILE A 781 -18.75 24.66 45.91
CA ILE A 781 -17.60 24.28 45.07
C ILE A 781 -16.88 25.58 44.71
N GLU A 782 -15.58 25.62 44.98
CA GLU A 782 -14.72 26.78 44.78
C GLU A 782 -14.45 27.05 43.30
N GLU A 783 -14.33 28.32 42.93
CA GLU A 783 -14.00 28.75 41.57
C GLU A 783 -12.52 28.49 41.24
N PRO A 784 -12.18 27.88 40.08
CA PRO A 784 -10.82 27.88 39.58
C PRO A 784 -10.51 29.19 38.83
N PHE A 785 -9.91 30.13 39.57
CA PHE A 785 -8.95 31.15 39.13
C PHE A 785 -8.82 31.41 37.60
N HIS A 786 -9.23 32.60 37.17
CA HIS A 786 -8.65 33.26 36.00
C HIS A 786 -7.21 33.73 36.29
N PRO A 787 -6.21 33.43 35.45
CA PRO A 787 -4.97 34.17 35.41
C PRO A 787 -5.10 35.37 34.47
N THR A 788 -5.13 36.57 35.03
CA THR A 788 -4.81 37.80 34.31
C THR A 788 -3.35 37.76 33.85
N ILE A 789 -3.10 38.17 32.60
CA ILE A 789 -1.75 38.51 32.12
C ILE A 789 -1.78 39.99 31.72
N ASP A 790 -1.02 40.80 32.45
CA ASP A 790 -0.84 42.22 32.16
C ASP A 790 0.00 42.40 30.88
N LEU A 791 -0.58 43.05 29.88
CA LEU A 791 0.17 43.55 28.72
C LEU A 791 0.67 44.96 29.01
N TYR A 792 1.99 45.08 29.21
CA TYR A 792 2.67 46.37 29.10
C TYR A 792 2.56 46.88 27.66
N VAL A 793 1.86 47.99 27.47
CA VAL A 793 1.87 48.79 26.23
C VAL A 793 2.34 50.18 26.57
N GLU A 794 3.55 50.55 26.13
CA GLU A 794 3.99 51.94 26.17
C GLU A 794 3.30 52.77 25.09
N SER A 795 3.05 54.02 25.44
CA SER A 795 2.24 54.99 24.69
C SER A 795 2.83 55.39 23.33
N SER A 796 1.97 55.78 22.37
CA SER A 796 1.60 57.21 22.29
C SER A 796 0.59 57.60 21.18
N LYS A 797 -0.34 58.49 21.56
CA LYS A 797 -1.07 59.50 20.74
C LYS A 797 -2.15 59.04 19.74
N ASP A 798 -3.39 58.99 20.24
CA ASP A 798 -4.53 59.91 20.00
C ASP A 798 -4.72 60.62 18.62
N PRO A 799 -5.97 61.07 18.26
CA PRO A 799 -7.25 60.96 18.99
C PRO A 799 -8.52 60.54 18.18
N TYR A 800 -9.46 59.90 18.87
CA TYR A 800 -10.93 60.13 18.87
C TYR A 800 -11.72 60.49 17.57
N ILE A 801 -12.66 59.61 17.17
CA ILE A 801 -14.07 59.97 16.83
C ILE A 801 -15.03 58.84 17.31
N ASP A 802 -16.19 59.25 17.83
CA ASP A 802 -17.27 58.48 18.48
C ASP A 802 -18.10 57.59 17.50
N PRO A 803 -18.59 56.40 17.89
CA PRO A 803 -19.39 55.54 17.02
C PRO A 803 -20.90 55.76 17.20
N THR A 804 -21.61 56.10 16.12
CA THR A 804 -22.99 55.68 15.79
C THR A 804 -23.58 56.53 14.66
N LYS A 805 -23.91 55.92 13.51
CA LYS A 805 -25.25 56.00 12.87
C LYS A 805 -25.30 55.23 11.55
N SER A 806 -26.52 54.88 11.19
CA SER A 806 -26.89 53.98 10.09
C SER A 806 -27.15 54.71 8.76
N SER A 807 -27.24 53.90 7.71
CA SER A 807 -28.24 53.96 6.62
C SER A 807 -28.12 54.99 5.49
N HIS A 808 -28.44 54.48 4.29
CA HIS A 808 -28.81 55.12 3.01
C HIS A 808 -27.74 55.65 2.04
N GLU A 809 -27.48 54.81 1.04
CA GLU A 809 -27.53 55.06 -0.42
C GLU A 809 -27.14 56.43 -1.02
N VAL A 810 -26.01 56.39 -1.75
CA VAL A 810 -25.80 56.89 -3.12
C VAL A 810 -26.36 58.26 -3.54
N VAL A 811 -25.47 59.25 -3.66
CA VAL A 811 -25.47 60.21 -4.78
C VAL A 811 -24.04 60.44 -5.29
N HIS A 812 -23.86 60.47 -6.61
CA HIS A 812 -22.57 60.64 -7.28
C HIS A 812 -21.96 62.04 -7.13
N THR A 813 -20.64 62.11 -6.92
CA THR A 813 -19.77 63.15 -7.51
C THR A 813 -18.48 62.51 -8.05
N THR A 814 -18.01 62.97 -9.21
CA THR A 814 -16.87 62.42 -9.97
C THR A 814 -15.65 63.38 -9.92
N PRO A 815 -14.43 62.97 -10.35
CA PRO A 815 -13.25 63.09 -9.50
C PRO A 815 -12.25 64.19 -9.90
N SER A 816 -11.38 64.56 -8.95
CA SER A 816 -10.07 65.13 -9.27
C SER A 816 -9.16 64.05 -9.87
N LYS A 817 -8.64 64.30 -11.08
CA LYS A 817 -7.66 63.42 -11.73
C LYS A 817 -6.31 63.49 -11.00
N VAL A 818 -5.77 62.33 -10.62
CA VAL A 818 -4.33 62.12 -10.51
C VAL A 818 -3.89 61.35 -11.75
N GLU A 819 -3.05 61.98 -12.58
CA GLU A 819 -2.37 61.31 -13.69
C GLU A 819 -1.00 60.85 -13.20
N PHE A 820 -0.79 59.53 -13.17
CA PHE A 820 0.49 58.93 -12.79
C PHE A 820 1.41 58.89 -14.01
N SER A 821 2.54 59.58 -13.94
CA SER A 821 3.62 59.45 -14.92
C SER A 821 4.45 58.19 -14.65
N LYS A 822 4.74 57.44 -15.71
CA LYS A 822 5.57 56.22 -15.63
C LYS A 822 6.99 56.52 -15.11
N PRO A 823 7.51 55.77 -14.11
CA PRO A 823 8.89 55.90 -13.64
C PRO A 823 9.93 55.55 -14.72
N PRO A 824 11.11 56.21 -14.73
CA PRO A 824 12.23 55.81 -15.57
C PRO A 824 12.66 54.36 -15.31
N GLY A 825 12.99 53.61 -16.36
CA GLY A 825 13.43 52.20 -16.27
C GLY A 825 12.32 51.15 -16.16
N PHE A 826 11.07 51.54 -15.88
CA PHE A 826 9.94 50.62 -15.90
C PHE A 826 9.56 50.22 -17.34
N ASP A 827 8.91 49.07 -17.56
CA ASP A 827 8.44 48.68 -18.90
C ASP A 827 7.14 49.44 -19.30
N GLN A 828 6.99 49.78 -20.59
CA GLN A 828 5.85 50.55 -21.07
C GLN A 828 4.57 49.70 -21.21
N VAL A 829 4.70 48.45 -21.64
CA VAL A 829 3.56 47.55 -21.84
C VAL A 829 2.98 47.15 -20.48
N VAL A 830 3.83 46.83 -19.52
CA VAL A 830 3.43 46.52 -18.14
C VAL A 830 2.79 47.72 -17.45
N PHE A 831 3.37 48.93 -17.58
CA PHE A 831 2.75 50.14 -17.04
C PHE A 831 1.35 50.38 -17.62
N ASN A 832 1.18 50.20 -18.93
CA ASN A 832 -0.12 50.36 -19.58
C ASN A 832 -1.13 49.28 -19.15
N LEU A 833 -0.68 48.03 -18.94
CA LEU A 833 -1.54 46.93 -18.47
C LEU A 833 -2.09 47.16 -17.06
N ILE A 834 -1.28 47.70 -16.15
CA ILE A 834 -1.67 47.97 -14.75
C ILE A 834 -2.57 49.20 -14.64
N TYR A 835 -2.37 50.22 -15.50
CA TYR A 835 -3.04 51.52 -15.36
C TYR A 835 -4.11 51.84 -16.44
N ASP A 836 -4.37 50.99 -17.45
CA ASP A 836 -5.56 51.17 -18.31
C ASP A 836 -6.84 50.81 -17.55
N LYS A 837 -7.57 51.85 -17.14
CA LYS A 837 -8.85 51.79 -16.41
C LYS A 837 -9.98 51.06 -17.15
N ARG A 838 -9.78 50.61 -18.39
CA ARG A 838 -10.74 49.77 -19.13
C ARG A 838 -10.49 48.26 -18.97
N ASN A 839 -9.35 47.86 -18.42
CA ASN A 839 -9.04 46.46 -18.19
C ASN A 839 -9.64 45.99 -16.85
N LYS A 840 -10.52 44.98 -16.87
CA LYS A 840 -11.17 44.41 -15.67
C LYS A 840 -10.54 43.08 -15.22
N SER A 841 -9.35 42.77 -15.72
CA SER A 841 -8.63 41.54 -15.42
C SER A 841 -7.72 41.72 -14.21
N HIS A 842 -7.87 40.86 -13.19
CA HIS A 842 -6.86 40.72 -12.14
C HIS A 842 -5.63 40.00 -12.72
N ALA A 843 -4.55 40.74 -12.97
CA ALA A 843 -3.25 40.17 -13.29
C ALA A 843 -2.41 40.05 -12.01
N ILE A 844 -1.84 38.86 -11.78
CA ILE A 844 -0.79 38.64 -10.78
C ILE A 844 0.53 38.73 -11.53
N LEU A 845 1.34 39.76 -11.23
CA LEU A 845 2.69 39.87 -11.78
C LEU A 845 3.68 39.21 -10.82
N HIS A 846 4.39 38.18 -11.28
CA HIS A 846 5.53 37.63 -10.55
C HIS A 846 6.81 38.37 -10.96
N LEU A 847 7.49 38.97 -9.98
CA LEU A 847 8.83 39.52 -10.15
C LEU A 847 9.79 38.62 -9.37
N THR A 848 10.66 37.91 -10.08
CA THR A 848 11.69 37.05 -9.49
C THR A 848 13.07 37.63 -9.76
N ASP A 849 13.92 37.64 -8.73
CA ASP A 849 15.36 37.78 -8.90
C ASP A 849 16.02 36.37 -8.88
N THR A 850 17.34 36.33 -9.07
CA THR A 850 18.08 35.07 -9.21
C THR A 850 18.24 34.25 -7.91
N TYR A 851 17.73 34.72 -6.77
CA TYR A 851 17.87 34.03 -5.48
C TYR A 851 16.57 33.92 -4.65
N GLY A 852 15.45 34.43 -5.13
CA GLY A 852 14.12 34.17 -4.56
C GLY A 852 13.52 35.32 -3.75
N VAL A 853 12.22 35.20 -3.45
CA VAL A 853 11.36 36.31 -3.04
C VAL A 853 11.83 37.02 -1.76
N ALA A 854 12.19 38.29 -1.88
CA ALA A 854 12.48 39.18 -0.76
C ALA A 854 11.37 40.22 -0.58
N ASN A 855 10.81 40.32 0.64
CA ASN A 855 9.67 41.19 0.97
C ASN A 855 10.02 42.69 1.15
N ASN A 856 11.12 43.19 0.57
CA ASN A 856 11.48 44.62 0.66
C ASN A 856 12.37 45.05 -0.51
N ILE A 857 11.92 46.04 -1.29
CA ILE A 857 12.57 46.48 -2.55
C ILE A 857 13.35 47.80 -2.39
N ASP A 858 13.23 48.49 -1.25
CA ASP A 858 13.70 49.88 -1.07
C ASP A 858 15.23 50.11 -1.05
N HIS A 859 16.10 49.14 -1.34
CA HIS A 859 17.54 49.23 -1.04
C HIS A 859 18.57 48.85 -2.13
N TYR A 860 18.18 48.56 -3.38
CA TYR A 860 19.15 48.31 -4.47
C TYR A 860 18.72 48.89 -5.83
N PRO A 861 19.33 50.00 -6.31
CA PRO A 861 18.85 50.73 -7.50
C PRO A 861 19.25 50.14 -8.87
N GLU A 862 20.10 49.10 -8.93
CA GLU A 862 20.68 48.59 -10.20
C GLU A 862 20.68 47.05 -10.27
N ARG A 863 19.50 46.42 -10.41
CA ARG A 863 19.40 45.00 -10.81
C ARG A 863 18.34 44.79 -11.88
N ALA A 864 18.69 44.04 -12.92
CA ALA A 864 17.78 43.71 -14.01
C ALA A 864 16.79 42.61 -13.59
N VAL A 865 15.49 42.90 -13.70
CA VAL A 865 14.41 41.94 -13.41
C VAL A 865 13.95 41.33 -14.73
N LYS A 866 13.81 40.00 -14.77
CA LYS A 866 13.19 39.30 -15.92
C LYS A 866 11.68 39.21 -15.67
N LEU A 867 10.89 39.45 -16.72
CA LEU A 867 9.44 39.34 -16.69
C LEU A 867 9.02 38.02 -17.35
N GLU A 868 8.11 37.28 -16.72
CA GLU A 868 7.40 36.11 -17.26
C GLU A 868 5.88 36.30 -17.09
#